data_AF-A0A2T4BUA5-F1
#
_entry.id   AF-A0A2T4BUA5-F1
#
_cell.length_a   1.000
_cell.length_b   1.000
_cell.length_c   1.000
_cell.angle_alpha   90.00
_cell.angle_beta   90.00
_cell.angle_gamma   90.00
#
_symmetry.space_group_name_H-M   'P 1'
#
loop_
_entity.id
_entity.type
_entity.pdbx_description
1 polymer ?
#
loop_
_entity_poly.entity_id
_entity_poly.type
_entity_poly.pdbx_seq_one_letter_code
_entity_poly.pdbx_strand_id
1 'polypeptide(L)'
;MADFRQLALDFVLEEDEAKLTELAQRAAKELEAAPANSNPVARWVEAVQPWMPGNNETEDSQETPDWTSRAKALEFLSRTLDFVKPDLLKPSQVKLLIAFFGAMLDIDHKAGILASASALSRIIEMKAFQSQSGYDIISKVCGMKEDFQRQTAKTRLAVYELLRSLMTTPEVASNLQQRDGASSGFMMNLLELCRNERDPDCLIVWFDILRIFFQQYEPSQEVLEAVFAAFKAYYPITLPRLTQSGITPEDLKSQLRKCFSSTYRLAPLALPFLVGKLDQGDGVTVNVKVDVLKSIKECLEEYTHPEQSIIPYVSRIWGSLKYEVRNGEIEDAIWATLEVLKTLATRLKDDDLRNYTLDVTRDCVNDLSNPMYTTQAGRLIVSVLSANPSAFVLMVAPTVTHIKDNLRHRKSITHSQDLLKILNVILETRLLLSQTQMTDDQKSDFVAVDGVFKNLYNDVYKGPVALGSNVNANEDDLKIATEAVQGAGALISQRTVPLGPENDGGLLLPEETCSEICQALFAIPLSAFNNHSNSNLDDLLNETAKALHRAIQAYTPGFRPLVDQFVSVVRSSRDDQSDEAAEKIQKIASLLAYVGCSELPKSLVNGRHNFLVLIHVFTTELTAAIDAKASPKIWCALVVGIQAASRYFNDACLKHNPETDQAFDGTMWLYRATYRYPELRSLAGEDDDGSAPSYSSATPPKETTATELRNDFLLIGLVVVRSLYRRATAAVGPIHGTQKPALQLSGDFDGSDKPSEYQYLHLISDFAGFVLREMGEAQQVSLRLDHYFVNLFQDELIPVPASTSEEQRKARLEKYTDEQGSSWGWLTEKSVNILSLGLLEAMRPSVVAKLFDSGVAQELLISGTLSASLNQSSLTRPVTRSILTILANKYKIEGISYLMPRLEGRLDTALQNAQNAADSDDAARYLEQVSSVYAIVSGLIRRPSGTQARALIQRLREAPRNETTGHLLARRLEMLVAPQKCLTKESFAIVKPLWTQKIYFELVKPMLDTATAQDPEAGSPLIKTNYRVAVLAMVKHMPFAIWEDDSAAILRAAISLSQNLGPGPDTLPALEVLKRVLAEAPATAQEYVKSLIGLALPCFSAKAAAQLTRSEWLPAGYVPARTSPEVGAECGRLALEVVGALPRLFESRFVVPFVPQVRRELSLACGHAVRDLRRLARMARAAWTEIK
;
A
#
# COMPACT_ATOMS: atom_id res chain seq x y z
N MET A 1 40.59 41.20 37.30
CA MET A 1 41.19 41.06 35.96
C MET A 1 41.82 39.70 35.94
N ALA A 2 41.30 38.77 35.14
CA ALA A 2 41.96 37.48 34.96
C ALA A 2 43.33 37.71 34.30
N ASP A 3 44.31 36.89 34.67
CA ASP A 3 45.60 36.88 33.99
C ASP A 3 45.49 36.00 32.74
N PHE A 4 45.53 36.60 31.55
CA PHE A 4 45.48 35.85 30.28
C PHE A 4 46.58 34.79 30.21
N ARG A 5 47.73 35.00 30.87
CA ARG A 5 48.81 33.98 30.95
C ARG A 5 48.39 32.76 31.73
N GLN A 6 47.65 32.94 32.82
CA GLN A 6 47.11 31.81 33.59
C GLN A 6 46.03 31.07 32.79
N LEU A 7 45.13 31.79 32.11
CA LEU A 7 44.12 31.16 31.26
C LEU A 7 44.73 30.37 30.10
N ALA A 8 45.78 30.89 29.46
CA ALA A 8 46.50 30.19 28.41
C ALA A 8 47.22 28.93 28.94
N LEU A 9 47.86 29.03 30.11
CA LEU A 9 48.49 27.87 30.76
C LEU A 9 47.47 26.79 31.14
N ASP A 10 46.35 27.19 31.77
CA ASP A 10 45.26 26.28 32.14
C ASP A 10 44.67 25.60 30.90
N PHE A 11 44.54 26.32 29.78
CA PHE A 11 44.03 25.76 28.53
C PHE A 11 45.01 24.73 27.92
N VAL A 12 46.31 25.01 27.92
CA VAL A 12 47.33 24.10 27.38
C VAL A 12 47.38 22.79 28.18
N LEU A 13 47.23 22.87 29.50
CA LEU A 13 47.30 21.72 30.41
C LEU A 13 45.99 20.90 30.47
N GLU A 14 44.87 21.43 29.98
CA GLU A 14 43.56 20.78 30.05
C GLU A 14 43.28 19.88 28.83
N GLU A 15 42.52 18.81 29.04
CA GLU A 15 42.14 17.83 27.98
C GLU A 15 40.62 17.71 27.81
N ASP A 16 39.82 18.16 28.77
CA ASP A 16 38.36 18.14 28.69
C ASP A 16 37.81 19.26 27.79
N GLU A 17 37.13 18.88 26.71
CA GLU A 17 36.55 19.81 25.71
C GLU A 17 35.55 20.82 26.28
N ALA A 18 34.77 20.45 27.30
CA ALA A 18 33.81 21.36 27.91
C ALA A 18 34.54 22.45 28.71
N LYS A 19 35.60 22.09 29.43
CA LYS A 19 36.44 23.05 30.15
C LYS A 19 37.29 23.92 29.24
N LEU A 20 37.84 23.38 28.15
CA LEU A 20 38.51 24.19 27.13
C LEU A 20 37.58 25.28 26.58
N THR A 21 36.32 24.91 26.34
CA THR A 21 35.27 25.87 25.94
C THR A 21 35.01 26.92 27.01
N GLU A 22 34.92 26.54 28.29
CA GLU A 22 34.73 27.46 29.41
C GLU A 22 35.90 28.46 29.54
N LEU A 23 37.14 27.99 29.41
CA LEU A 23 38.35 28.81 29.45
C LEU A 23 38.38 29.83 28.31
N ALA A 24 38.02 29.42 27.10
CA ALA A 24 37.90 30.31 25.93
C ALA A 24 36.78 31.36 26.13
N GLN A 25 35.61 30.96 26.64
CA GLN A 25 34.53 31.90 26.97
C GLN A 25 34.93 32.91 28.04
N ARG A 26 35.70 32.46 29.05
CA ARG A 26 36.21 33.34 30.10
C ARG A 26 37.21 34.35 29.54
N ALA A 27 38.12 33.91 28.66
CA ALA A 27 39.04 34.80 27.97
C ALA A 27 38.29 35.85 27.12
N ALA A 28 37.24 35.45 26.39
CA ALA A 28 36.41 36.37 25.61
C ALA A 28 35.67 37.40 26.50
N LYS A 29 35.10 36.98 27.64
CA LYS A 29 34.48 37.89 28.61
C LYS A 29 35.46 38.91 29.18
N GLU A 30 36.71 38.52 29.40
CA GLU A 30 37.77 39.44 29.87
C GLU A 30 38.20 40.42 28.77
N LEU A 31 38.19 40.01 27.49
CA LEU A 31 38.37 40.93 26.36
C LEU A 31 37.23 41.97 26.30
N GLU A 32 35.99 41.56 26.57
CA GLU A 32 34.82 42.46 26.59
C GLU A 32 34.80 43.42 27.79
N ALA A 33 35.20 42.95 28.97
CA ALA A 33 35.15 43.71 30.22
C ALA A 33 36.35 44.66 30.42
N ALA A 34 37.34 44.62 29.54
CA ALA A 34 38.58 45.38 29.68
C ALA A 34 38.35 46.91 29.50
N PRO A 35 38.96 47.77 30.35
CA PRO A 35 38.79 49.21 30.26
C PRO A 35 39.41 49.77 28.98
N ALA A 36 38.78 50.81 28.41
CA ALA A 36 39.10 51.36 27.08
C ALA A 36 40.54 51.90 26.89
N ASN A 37 41.26 52.15 27.99
CA ASN A 37 42.65 52.61 28.03
C ASN A 37 43.67 51.45 28.16
N SER A 38 43.22 50.20 28.26
CA SER A 38 44.07 49.01 28.24
C SER A 38 44.17 48.45 26.81
N ASN A 39 45.26 47.74 26.49
CA ASN A 39 45.40 46.99 25.23
C ASN A 39 45.20 45.47 25.49
N PRO A 40 43.97 45.02 25.76
CA PRO A 40 43.69 43.66 26.21
C PRO A 40 43.99 42.62 25.13
N VAL A 41 43.78 42.96 23.84
CA VAL A 41 44.06 42.07 22.70
C VAL A 41 45.56 41.77 22.59
N ALA A 42 46.43 42.78 22.73
CA ALA A 42 47.87 42.54 22.73
C ALA A 42 48.31 41.66 23.90
N ARG A 43 47.80 41.89 25.11
CA ARG A 43 48.11 41.07 26.30
C ARG A 43 47.60 39.63 26.16
N TRP A 44 46.47 39.44 25.50
CA TRP A 44 45.90 38.13 25.23
C TRP A 44 46.73 37.36 24.20
N VAL A 45 47.18 38.00 23.12
CA VAL A 45 48.11 37.38 22.15
C VAL A 45 49.49 37.13 22.79
N GLU A 46 50.01 38.06 23.60
CA GLU A 46 51.27 37.87 24.35
C GLU A 46 51.19 36.73 25.37
N ALA A 47 50.00 36.32 25.80
CA ALA A 47 49.85 35.24 26.78
C ALA A 47 50.37 33.90 26.26
N VAL A 48 50.37 33.68 24.94
CA VAL A 48 50.86 32.45 24.32
C VAL A 48 52.31 32.53 23.86
N GLN A 49 52.97 33.68 24.02
CA GLN A 49 54.38 33.88 23.67
C GLN A 49 55.32 32.77 24.19
N PRO A 50 55.15 32.20 25.40
CA PRO A 50 56.01 31.13 25.90
C PRO A 50 56.11 29.90 24.98
N TRP A 51 55.07 29.65 24.17
CA TRP A 51 55.02 28.51 23.25
C TRP A 51 55.33 28.88 21.79
N MET A 52 55.53 30.17 21.47
CA MET A 52 55.78 30.64 20.10
C MET A 52 57.24 30.42 19.66
N PRO A 53 57.52 30.32 18.35
CA PRO A 53 58.89 30.19 17.85
C PRO A 53 59.75 31.41 18.25
N GLY A 54 60.93 31.16 18.84
CA GLY A 54 61.95 32.20 19.09
C GLY A 54 62.24 32.61 20.54
N ASN A 55 61.65 31.98 21.57
CA ASN A 55 61.86 32.41 22.96
C ASN A 55 62.87 31.58 23.79
N ASN A 56 63.43 30.49 23.26
CA ASN A 56 64.46 29.66 23.95
C ASN A 56 65.21 28.69 23.01
N GLU A 57 65.42 29.01 21.74
CA GLU A 57 66.36 28.24 20.90
C GLU A 57 67.78 28.79 21.08
N THR A 58 68.34 28.64 22.29
CA THR A 58 69.80 28.63 22.44
C THR A 58 70.31 27.33 21.84
N GLU A 59 71.32 27.40 20.98
CA GLU A 59 71.84 26.32 20.12
C GLU A 59 72.32 25.02 20.84
N ASP A 60 72.12 24.87 22.16
CA ASP A 60 72.60 23.74 22.97
C ASP A 60 71.50 22.89 23.66
N SER A 61 70.20 23.10 23.43
CA SER A 61 69.15 22.20 23.96
C SER A 61 68.67 21.20 22.90
N GLN A 62 69.06 19.93 23.02
CA GLN A 62 68.55 18.77 22.26
C GLN A 62 67.06 18.41 22.56
N GLU A 63 66.25 19.34 23.07
CA GLU A 63 64.82 19.10 23.31
C GLU A 63 64.01 19.39 22.05
N THR A 64 63.30 18.39 21.53
CA THR A 64 62.33 18.58 20.45
C THR A 64 61.26 19.59 20.88
N PRO A 65 60.95 20.63 20.09
CA PRO A 65 59.91 21.59 20.43
C PRO A 65 58.57 20.88 20.68
N ASP A 66 57.88 21.22 21.76
CA ASP A 66 56.57 20.66 22.07
C ASP A 66 55.49 21.25 21.14
N TRP A 67 55.35 20.63 19.97
CA TRP A 67 54.38 21.00 18.93
C TRP A 67 52.94 20.86 19.42
N THR A 68 52.67 19.97 20.37
CA THR A 68 51.32 19.74 20.93
C THR A 68 50.91 20.91 21.82
N SER A 69 51.76 21.30 22.76
CA SER A 69 51.50 22.47 23.60
C SER A 69 51.42 23.76 22.78
N ARG A 70 52.24 23.88 21.72
CA ARG A 70 52.16 25.01 20.78
C ARG A 70 50.82 25.04 20.02
N ALA A 71 50.37 23.90 19.51
CA ALA A 71 49.08 23.80 18.84
C ALA A 71 47.92 24.18 19.78
N LYS A 72 47.93 23.69 21.04
CA LYS A 72 46.94 24.06 22.05
C LYS A 72 46.98 25.54 22.41
N ALA A 73 48.16 26.14 22.49
CA ALA A 73 48.29 27.57 22.77
C ALA A 73 47.70 28.42 21.63
N LEU A 74 47.90 28.04 20.38
CA LEU A 74 47.25 28.71 19.24
C LEU A 74 45.75 28.42 19.19
N GLU A 75 45.32 27.20 19.55
CA GLU A 75 43.91 26.85 19.67
C GLU A 75 43.20 27.69 20.73
N PHE A 76 43.83 27.97 21.87
CA PHE A 76 43.30 28.89 22.87
C PHE A 76 42.95 30.25 22.25
N LEU A 77 43.83 30.79 21.40
CA LEU A 77 43.56 32.03 20.72
C LEU A 77 42.42 31.89 19.68
N SER A 78 42.47 30.88 18.82
CA SER A 78 41.43 30.72 17.78
C SER A 78 40.05 30.46 18.40
N ARG A 79 39.97 29.64 19.44
CA ARG A 79 38.71 29.27 20.12
C ARG A 79 38.15 30.38 20.98
N THR A 80 38.99 31.26 21.52
CA THR A 80 38.52 32.48 22.20
C THR A 80 37.79 33.39 21.20
N LEU A 81 38.25 33.48 19.95
CA LEU A 81 37.59 34.31 18.91
C LEU A 81 36.18 33.84 18.57
N ASP A 82 35.86 32.54 18.71
CA ASP A 82 34.50 32.03 18.51
C ASP A 82 33.48 32.64 19.50
N PHE A 83 33.94 33.20 20.61
CA PHE A 83 33.09 33.82 21.64
C PHE A 83 33.20 35.35 21.69
N VAL A 84 33.97 35.97 20.78
CA VAL A 84 34.14 37.42 20.71
C VAL A 84 33.06 38.02 19.80
N LYS A 85 32.38 39.07 20.27
CA LYS A 85 31.37 39.78 19.46
C LYS A 85 31.99 40.41 18.21
N PRO A 86 31.29 40.38 17.04
CA PRO A 86 31.81 40.90 15.78
C PRO A 86 32.20 42.38 15.76
N ASP A 87 31.71 43.18 16.70
CA ASP A 87 31.95 44.63 16.81
C ASP A 87 32.94 45.01 17.93
N LEU A 88 33.50 44.04 18.66
CA LEU A 88 34.41 44.31 19.78
C LEU A 88 35.77 44.85 19.32
N LEU A 89 36.31 44.29 18.22
CA LEU A 89 37.68 44.55 17.79
C LEU A 89 37.79 45.83 16.94
N LYS A 90 38.82 46.64 17.21
CA LYS A 90 39.15 47.82 16.40
C LYS A 90 39.91 47.42 15.13
N PRO A 91 39.91 48.24 14.06
CA PRO A 91 40.64 47.94 12.82
C PRO A 91 42.13 47.64 13.02
N SER A 92 42.80 48.36 13.93
CA SER A 92 44.22 48.11 14.25
C SER A 92 44.46 46.76 14.93
N GLN A 93 43.50 46.28 15.72
CA GLN A 93 43.56 44.98 16.40
C GLN A 93 43.28 43.84 15.42
N VAL A 94 42.28 44.01 14.54
CA VAL A 94 42.02 43.07 13.45
C VAL A 94 43.25 42.92 12.56
N LYS A 95 43.88 44.03 12.15
CA LYS A 95 45.11 44.01 11.36
C LYS A 95 46.27 43.30 12.08
N LEU A 96 46.42 43.51 13.39
CA LEU A 96 47.42 42.80 14.20
C LEU A 96 47.17 41.29 14.20
N LEU A 97 45.93 40.85 14.38
CA LEU A 97 45.57 39.43 14.40
C LEU A 97 45.75 38.77 13.03
N ILE A 98 45.40 39.45 11.94
CA ILE A 98 45.67 38.99 10.58
C ILE A 98 47.17 38.82 10.36
N ALA A 99 47.99 39.78 10.81
CA ALA A 99 49.44 39.68 10.69
C ALA A 99 50.01 38.53 11.54
N PHE A 100 49.50 38.35 12.77
CA PHE A 100 49.94 37.28 13.67
C PHE A 100 49.61 35.88 13.12
N PHE A 101 48.33 35.60 12.85
CA PHE A 101 47.91 34.30 12.32
C PHE A 101 48.39 34.07 10.89
N GLY A 102 48.48 35.14 10.08
CA GLY A 102 49.06 35.07 8.74
C GLY A 102 50.55 34.72 8.76
N ALA A 103 51.31 35.20 9.76
CA ALA A 103 52.71 34.79 9.91
C ALA A 103 52.83 33.29 10.25
N MET A 104 51.93 32.74 11.07
CA MET A 104 51.96 31.30 11.40
C MET A 104 51.78 30.40 10.16
N LEU A 105 51.11 30.89 9.12
CA LEU A 105 51.03 30.21 7.82
C LEU A 105 52.36 30.19 7.03
N ASP A 106 53.35 31.03 7.40
CA ASP A 106 54.68 31.06 6.78
C ASP A 106 55.76 30.35 7.64
N ILE A 107 55.64 30.41 8.97
CA ILE A 107 56.72 30.02 9.89
C ILE A 107 56.42 28.78 10.75
N ASP A 108 55.16 28.37 10.91
CA ASP A 108 54.78 27.23 11.77
C ASP A 108 53.83 26.25 11.07
N HIS A 109 54.35 25.62 10.01
CA HIS A 109 53.61 24.63 9.22
C HIS A 109 53.30 23.32 9.98
N LYS A 110 53.81 23.12 11.21
CA LYS A 110 53.63 21.87 11.97
C LYS A 110 52.55 21.96 13.03
N ALA A 111 52.42 23.10 13.71
CA ALA A 111 51.45 23.26 14.80
C ALA A 111 50.41 24.36 14.55
N GLY A 112 50.71 25.37 13.72
CA GLY A 112 49.93 26.60 13.67
C GLY A 112 48.82 26.69 12.62
N ILE A 113 48.82 25.84 11.59
CA ILE A 113 47.95 26.03 10.41
C ILE A 113 46.46 25.92 10.75
N LEU A 114 46.04 24.89 11.50
CA LEU A 114 44.62 24.67 11.82
C LEU A 114 44.06 25.83 12.64
N ALA A 115 44.73 26.19 13.74
CA ALA A 115 44.30 27.29 14.59
C ALA A 115 44.32 28.62 13.83
N SER A 116 45.30 28.85 12.95
CA SER A 116 45.37 30.08 12.14
C SER A 116 44.24 30.14 11.12
N ALA A 117 43.93 29.04 10.44
CA ALA A 117 42.81 29.00 9.51
C ALA A 117 41.47 29.25 10.22
N SER A 118 41.24 28.60 11.37
CA SER A 118 40.04 28.81 12.20
C SER A 118 39.93 30.24 12.72
N ALA A 119 41.01 30.82 13.22
CA ALA A 119 41.05 32.20 13.69
C ALA A 119 40.77 33.19 12.56
N LEU A 120 41.40 33.02 11.40
CA LEU A 120 41.21 33.89 10.24
C LEU A 120 39.77 33.81 9.71
N SER A 121 39.16 32.63 9.71
CA SER A 121 37.73 32.45 9.36
C SER A 121 36.81 33.29 10.25
N ARG A 122 37.07 33.33 11.57
CA ARG A 122 36.34 34.21 12.50
C ARG A 122 36.65 35.68 12.32
N ILE A 123 37.89 36.03 12.00
CA ILE A 123 38.31 37.42 11.82
C ILE A 123 37.65 38.07 10.59
N ILE A 124 37.41 37.30 9.51
CA ILE A 124 36.70 37.79 8.31
C ILE A 124 35.27 38.25 8.65
N GLU A 125 34.63 37.62 9.64
CA GLU A 125 33.27 37.93 10.08
C GLU A 125 33.19 39.20 10.97
N MET A 126 34.34 39.80 11.35
CA MET A 126 34.38 40.99 12.21
C MET A 126 34.02 42.26 11.43
N LYS A 127 33.22 43.16 12.04
CA LYS A 127 32.79 44.43 11.38
C LYS A 127 33.95 45.36 11.02
N ALA A 128 35.07 45.24 11.73
CA ALA A 128 36.28 46.04 11.51
C ALA A 128 37.26 45.40 10.51
N PHE A 129 36.88 44.28 9.88
CA PHE A 129 37.68 43.64 8.84
C PHE A 129 37.81 44.55 7.60
N GLN A 130 39.02 44.62 7.05
CA GLN A 130 39.32 45.42 5.86
C GLN A 130 39.41 44.49 4.66
N SER A 131 38.63 44.75 3.61
CA SER A 131 38.56 43.87 2.43
C SER A 131 39.90 43.66 1.73
N GLN A 132 40.80 44.65 1.76
CA GLN A 132 42.15 44.54 1.20
C GLN A 132 42.98 43.43 1.87
N SER A 133 42.73 43.15 3.15
CA SER A 133 43.44 42.10 3.88
C SER A 133 43.08 40.69 3.39
N GLY A 134 41.97 40.52 2.67
CA GLY A 134 41.59 39.24 2.09
C GLY A 134 42.63 38.71 1.10
N TYR A 135 43.19 39.57 0.23
CA TYR A 135 44.26 39.17 -0.68
C TYR A 135 45.52 38.76 0.09
N ASP A 136 45.89 39.51 1.13
CA ASP A 136 47.08 39.22 1.93
C ASP A 136 46.96 37.84 2.58
N ILE A 137 45.78 37.49 3.10
CA ILE A 137 45.49 36.17 3.65
C ILE A 137 45.64 35.08 2.57
N ILE A 138 45.05 35.26 1.39
CA ILE A 138 45.20 34.30 0.28
C ILE A 138 46.67 34.13 -0.11
N SER A 139 47.43 35.24 -0.19
CA SER A 139 48.85 35.21 -0.51
C SER A 139 49.67 34.44 0.53
N LYS A 140 49.34 34.57 1.83
CA LYS A 140 49.98 33.81 2.91
C LYS A 140 49.64 32.33 2.84
N VAL A 141 48.37 31.99 2.59
CA VAL A 141 47.93 30.60 2.36
C VAL A 141 48.68 29.97 1.18
N CYS A 142 48.80 30.67 0.06
CA CYS A 142 49.58 30.22 -1.10
C CYS A 142 51.09 30.12 -0.80
N GLY A 143 51.60 30.86 0.19
CA GLY A 143 52.99 30.82 0.65
C GLY A 143 53.42 29.45 1.20
N MET A 144 52.48 28.65 1.71
CA MET A 144 52.73 27.28 2.19
C MET A 144 53.26 26.33 1.10
N LYS A 145 52.92 26.58 -0.17
CA LYS A 145 53.32 25.75 -1.32
C LYS A 145 53.08 24.25 -1.05
N GLU A 146 54.13 23.42 -1.15
CA GLU A 146 54.03 21.97 -0.97
C GLU A 146 53.71 21.54 0.47
N ASP A 147 53.96 22.40 1.46
CA ASP A 147 53.68 22.08 2.87
C ASP A 147 52.18 22.04 3.16
N PHE A 148 51.34 22.67 2.33
CA PHE A 148 49.89 22.54 2.40
C PHE A 148 49.43 21.09 2.18
N GLN A 149 49.98 20.42 1.16
CA GLN A 149 49.63 19.03 0.83
C GLN A 149 50.10 18.03 1.90
N ARG A 150 51.08 18.42 2.73
CA ARG A 150 51.58 17.63 3.86
C ARG A 150 50.71 17.73 5.10
N GLN A 151 49.80 18.69 5.16
CA GLN A 151 48.86 18.84 6.28
C GLN A 151 47.86 17.69 6.33
N THR A 152 47.25 17.44 7.49
CA THR A 152 46.16 16.46 7.62
C THR A 152 44.92 16.92 6.86
N ALA A 153 44.03 15.98 6.48
CA ALA A 153 42.78 16.31 5.79
C ALA A 153 41.93 17.33 6.56
N LYS A 154 41.79 17.17 7.88
CA LYS A 154 41.06 18.11 8.76
C LYS A 154 41.65 19.53 8.69
N THR A 155 42.98 19.65 8.68
CA THR A 155 43.66 20.95 8.55
C THR A 155 43.47 21.55 7.16
N ARG A 156 43.59 20.75 6.09
CA ARG A 156 43.37 21.24 4.72
C ARG A 156 41.93 21.70 4.51
N LEU A 157 40.95 20.97 5.06
CA LEU A 157 39.54 21.35 5.02
C LEU A 157 39.30 22.73 5.63
N ALA A 158 39.85 23.01 6.81
CA ALA A 158 39.73 24.33 7.46
C ALA A 158 40.31 25.47 6.58
N VAL A 159 41.39 25.21 5.84
CA VAL A 159 41.96 26.17 4.88
C VAL A 159 41.05 26.33 3.66
N TYR A 160 40.48 25.25 3.12
CA TYR A 160 39.50 25.35 2.04
C TYR A 160 38.26 26.16 2.47
N GLU A 161 37.75 25.95 3.68
CA GLU A 161 36.63 26.73 4.23
C GLU A 161 36.98 28.21 4.39
N LEU A 162 38.19 28.52 4.86
CA LEU A 162 38.72 29.89 4.91
C LEU A 162 38.74 30.53 3.52
N LEU A 163 39.32 29.84 2.53
CA LEU A 163 39.41 30.33 1.15
C LEU A 163 38.02 30.57 0.56
N ARG A 164 37.09 29.65 0.79
CA ARG A 164 35.70 29.80 0.39
C ARG A 164 35.07 31.03 1.03
N SER A 165 35.22 31.20 2.35
CA SER A 165 34.68 32.36 3.09
C SER A 165 35.18 33.69 2.51
N LEU A 166 36.49 33.80 2.25
CA LEU A 166 37.10 34.96 1.61
C LEU A 166 36.51 35.25 0.24
N MET A 167 36.36 34.23 -0.61
CA MET A 167 35.84 34.39 -1.96
C MET A 167 34.34 34.69 -2.00
N THR A 168 33.57 34.26 -0.98
CA THR A 168 32.13 34.54 -0.90
C THR A 168 31.78 35.86 -0.22
N THR A 169 32.74 36.46 0.50
CA THR A 169 32.53 37.75 1.17
C THR A 169 32.50 38.88 0.11
N PRO A 170 31.38 39.59 -0.09
CA PRO A 170 31.20 40.50 -1.23
C PRO A 170 32.28 41.59 -1.35
N GLU A 171 32.69 42.17 -0.23
CA GLU A 171 33.68 43.24 -0.20
C GLU A 171 35.07 42.73 -0.56
N VAL A 172 35.41 41.50 -0.14
CA VAL A 172 36.68 40.84 -0.48
C VAL A 172 36.67 40.45 -1.95
N ALA A 173 35.60 39.81 -2.42
CA ALA A 173 35.45 39.42 -3.82
C ALA A 173 35.59 40.62 -4.77
N SER A 174 34.94 41.75 -4.45
CA SER A 174 35.06 42.99 -5.20
C SER A 174 36.50 43.52 -5.22
N ASN A 175 37.20 43.45 -4.08
CA ASN A 175 38.61 43.87 -4.01
C ASN A 175 39.54 42.96 -4.84
N LEU A 176 39.34 41.64 -4.81
CA LEU A 176 40.08 40.68 -5.62
C LEU A 176 39.89 40.95 -7.12
N GLN A 177 38.64 41.22 -7.54
CA GLN A 177 38.32 41.58 -8.92
C GLN A 177 38.97 42.89 -9.36
N GLN A 178 38.93 43.92 -8.52
CA GLN A 178 39.56 45.22 -8.82
C GLN A 178 41.08 45.10 -8.96
N ARG A 179 41.71 44.25 -8.15
CA ARG A 179 43.16 44.09 -8.14
C ARG A 179 43.68 43.25 -9.31
N ASP A 180 43.13 42.07 -9.52
CA ASP A 180 43.68 41.11 -10.49
C ASP A 180 42.93 41.12 -11.83
N GLY A 181 41.72 41.68 -11.88
CA GLY A 181 40.88 41.74 -13.07
C GLY A 181 40.72 40.37 -13.76
N ALA A 182 40.69 40.39 -15.10
CA ALA A 182 40.57 39.19 -15.91
C ALA A 182 41.76 38.21 -15.77
N SER A 183 42.92 38.66 -15.27
CA SER A 183 44.09 37.79 -15.05
C SER A 183 43.91 36.87 -13.84
N SER A 184 43.08 37.26 -12.86
CA SER A 184 42.71 36.47 -11.68
C SER A 184 43.93 35.75 -11.05
N GLY A 185 45.04 36.46 -10.87
CA GLY A 185 46.31 35.90 -10.41
C GLY A 185 46.20 35.12 -9.11
N PHE A 186 45.36 35.57 -8.17
CA PHE A 186 45.05 34.85 -6.94
C PHE A 186 44.51 33.44 -7.22
N MET A 187 43.63 33.28 -8.20
CA MET A 187 43.03 32.00 -8.55
C MET A 187 44.05 31.04 -9.16
N MET A 188 44.94 31.55 -10.03
CA MET A 188 46.03 30.74 -10.58
C MET A 188 46.97 30.22 -9.47
N ASN A 189 47.25 31.04 -8.46
CA ASN A 189 48.02 30.59 -7.29
C ASN A 189 47.26 29.53 -6.47
N LEU A 190 45.94 29.66 -6.34
CA LEU A 190 45.12 28.66 -5.66
C LEU A 190 45.04 27.34 -6.44
N LEU A 191 44.96 27.36 -7.76
CA LEU A 191 45.01 26.15 -8.58
C LEU A 191 46.31 25.38 -8.35
N GLU A 192 47.44 26.07 -8.24
CA GLU A 192 48.74 25.45 -7.96
C GLU A 192 48.83 24.88 -6.53
N LEU A 193 48.33 25.63 -5.52
CA LEU A 193 48.30 25.18 -4.13
C LEU A 193 47.43 23.92 -3.94
N CYS A 194 46.24 23.94 -4.53
CA CYS A 194 45.19 22.93 -4.36
C CYS A 194 45.32 21.74 -5.33
N ARG A 195 46.42 21.66 -6.09
CA ARG A 195 46.64 20.59 -7.08
C ARG A 195 46.59 19.20 -6.45
N ASN A 196 45.97 18.25 -7.13
CA ASN A 196 45.92 16.83 -6.75
C ASN A 196 45.29 16.52 -5.37
N GLU A 197 44.36 17.34 -4.87
CA GLU A 197 43.57 16.99 -3.67
C GLU A 197 42.79 15.69 -3.89
N ARG A 198 42.71 14.84 -2.86
CA ARG A 198 42.10 13.50 -2.94
C ARG A 198 41.05 13.26 -1.86
N ASP A 199 41.04 14.07 -0.81
CA ASP A 199 40.11 13.92 0.30
C ASP A 199 38.69 14.36 -0.10
N PRO A 200 37.64 13.54 0.11
CA PRO A 200 36.28 13.86 -0.29
C PRO A 200 35.73 15.16 0.32
N ASP A 201 35.97 15.41 1.60
CA ASP A 201 35.46 16.59 2.30
C ASP A 201 36.12 17.86 1.74
N CYS A 202 37.42 17.80 1.51
CA CYS A 202 38.17 18.89 0.87
C CYS A 202 37.70 19.13 -0.59
N LEU A 203 37.46 18.06 -1.36
CA LEU A 203 37.03 18.16 -2.76
C LEU A 203 35.66 18.83 -2.91
N ILE A 204 34.71 18.57 -2.01
CA ILE A 204 33.40 19.25 -2.04
C ILE A 204 33.57 20.77 -1.95
N VAL A 205 34.37 21.23 -0.98
CA VAL A 205 34.61 22.67 -0.78
C VAL A 205 35.42 23.24 -1.94
N TRP A 206 36.42 22.51 -2.43
CA TRP A 206 37.22 22.94 -3.58
C TRP A 206 36.38 23.11 -4.85
N PHE A 207 35.55 22.13 -5.21
CA PHE A 207 34.64 22.25 -6.34
C PHE A 207 33.65 23.41 -6.17
N ASP A 208 33.18 23.68 -4.94
CA ASP A 208 32.34 24.85 -4.69
C ASP A 208 33.08 26.17 -4.93
N ILE A 209 34.35 26.27 -4.51
CA ILE A 209 35.20 27.43 -4.79
C ILE A 209 35.34 27.65 -6.31
N LEU A 210 35.64 26.59 -7.07
CA LEU A 210 35.76 26.67 -8.53
C LEU A 210 34.44 27.11 -9.19
N ARG A 211 33.31 26.58 -8.73
CA ARG A 211 31.97 26.97 -9.19
C ARG A 211 31.68 28.45 -8.88
N ILE A 212 31.93 28.89 -7.65
CA ILE A 212 31.72 30.29 -7.21
C ILE A 212 32.58 31.23 -8.07
N PHE A 213 33.82 30.85 -8.35
CA PHE A 213 34.71 31.64 -9.20
C PHE A 213 34.09 31.91 -10.58
N PHE A 214 33.57 30.89 -11.26
CA PHE A 214 32.92 31.09 -12.56
C PHE A 214 31.62 31.88 -12.52
N GLN A 215 30.90 31.84 -11.40
CA GLN A 215 29.64 32.56 -11.25
C GLN A 215 29.85 34.04 -10.92
N GLN A 216 30.93 34.39 -10.22
CA GLN A 216 31.13 35.74 -9.68
C GLN A 216 32.22 36.54 -10.40
N TYR A 217 33.13 35.88 -11.12
CA TYR A 217 34.29 36.51 -11.76
C TYR A 217 34.22 36.37 -13.29
N GLU A 218 34.82 37.34 -13.99
CA GLU A 218 34.94 37.32 -15.46
C GLU A 218 36.40 37.04 -15.89
N PRO A 219 36.85 35.78 -15.81
CA PRO A 219 38.23 35.43 -16.16
C PRO A 219 38.52 35.59 -17.66
N SER A 220 39.80 35.76 -17.99
CA SER A 220 40.31 35.59 -19.35
C SER A 220 40.12 34.15 -19.84
N GLN A 221 40.23 33.93 -21.15
CA GLN A 221 40.10 32.60 -21.73
C GLN A 221 41.14 31.61 -21.20
N GLU A 222 42.38 32.07 -20.99
CA GLU A 222 43.48 31.26 -20.45
C GLU A 222 43.19 30.78 -19.02
N VAL A 223 42.68 31.67 -18.16
CA VAL A 223 42.30 31.32 -16.79
C VAL A 223 41.10 30.37 -16.79
N LEU A 224 40.11 30.61 -17.66
CA LEU A 224 38.95 29.73 -17.81
C LEU A 224 39.36 28.31 -18.20
N GLU A 225 40.29 28.16 -19.16
CA GLU A 225 40.83 26.86 -19.58
C GLU A 225 41.64 26.18 -18.47
N ALA A 226 42.42 26.93 -17.70
CA ALA A 226 43.18 26.42 -16.57
C ALA A 226 42.26 25.89 -15.45
N VAL A 227 41.22 26.65 -15.08
CA VAL A 227 40.24 26.22 -14.08
C VAL A 227 39.43 25.02 -14.59
N PHE A 228 39.03 25.01 -15.87
CA PHE A 228 38.41 23.85 -16.50
C PHE A 228 39.31 22.62 -16.44
N ALA A 229 40.61 22.77 -16.71
CA ALA A 229 41.57 21.69 -16.61
C ALA A 229 41.70 21.13 -15.19
N ALA A 230 41.57 21.97 -14.17
CA ALA A 230 41.67 21.56 -12.77
C ALA A 230 40.54 20.60 -12.35
N PHE A 231 39.28 20.94 -12.61
CA PHE A 231 38.17 20.06 -12.21
C PHE A 231 37.92 18.92 -13.20
N LYS A 232 38.15 19.10 -14.52
CA LYS A 232 37.93 18.02 -15.50
C LYS A 232 38.82 16.79 -15.24
N ALA A 233 39.97 16.99 -14.60
CA ALA A 233 40.90 15.92 -14.25
C ALA A 233 40.29 14.87 -13.30
N TYR A 234 39.25 15.26 -12.54
CA TYR A 234 38.52 14.35 -11.64
C TYR A 234 37.41 13.55 -12.35
N TYR A 235 37.20 13.78 -13.64
CA TYR A 235 36.09 13.19 -14.39
C TYR A 235 36.50 11.96 -15.23
N PRO A 236 35.87 10.79 -15.08
CA PRO A 236 34.76 10.48 -14.15
C PRO A 236 35.24 10.10 -12.75
N ILE A 237 34.40 10.37 -11.74
CA ILE A 237 34.67 9.96 -10.36
C ILE A 237 34.39 8.46 -10.19
N THR A 238 35.45 7.68 -9.94
CA THR A 238 35.39 6.24 -9.66
C THR A 238 35.95 5.94 -8.27
N LEU A 239 35.09 6.02 -7.24
CA LEU A 239 35.49 5.67 -5.87
C LEU A 239 35.15 4.21 -5.55
N PRO A 240 36.14 3.35 -5.23
CA PRO A 240 35.91 1.92 -5.02
C PRO A 240 35.55 1.53 -3.58
N ARG A 241 35.48 2.46 -2.61
CA ARG A 241 35.25 2.13 -1.18
C ARG A 241 34.42 3.19 -0.46
N LEU A 242 33.62 2.74 0.51
CA LEU A 242 33.04 3.58 1.55
C LEU A 242 34.18 4.36 2.20
N THR A 243 34.23 5.66 1.95
CA THR A 243 35.15 6.59 2.59
C THR A 243 34.85 6.63 4.09
N GLN A 244 35.85 6.94 4.92
CA GLN A 244 35.61 7.20 6.34
C GLN A 244 34.76 8.47 6.56
N SER A 245 34.61 9.30 5.53
CA SER A 245 33.69 10.44 5.47
C SER A 245 32.25 10.01 5.14
N GLY A 246 31.26 10.76 5.62
CA GLY A 246 29.84 10.54 5.30
C GLY A 246 29.42 10.95 3.88
N ILE A 247 30.37 11.40 3.05
CA ILE A 247 30.15 11.86 1.67
C ILE A 247 30.06 10.65 0.74
N THR A 248 29.00 10.59 -0.06
CA THR A 248 28.80 9.54 -1.05
C THR A 248 29.48 9.88 -2.39
N PRO A 249 29.79 8.88 -3.24
CA PRO A 249 30.27 9.14 -4.59
C PRO A 249 29.32 10.02 -5.43
N GLU A 250 28.00 9.95 -5.20
CA GLU A 250 27.02 10.78 -5.90
C GLU A 250 27.07 12.25 -5.44
N ASP A 251 27.39 12.52 -4.17
CA ASP A 251 27.57 13.90 -3.68
C ASP A 251 28.74 14.58 -4.41
N LEU A 252 29.86 13.87 -4.56
CA LEU A 252 31.02 14.36 -5.30
C LEU A 252 30.73 14.55 -6.78
N LYS A 253 30.04 13.59 -7.41
CA LYS A 253 29.63 13.72 -8.82
C LYS A 253 28.71 14.92 -9.01
N SER A 254 27.72 15.10 -8.14
CA SER A 254 26.80 16.24 -8.18
C SER A 254 27.55 17.55 -8.04
N GLN A 255 28.48 17.65 -7.09
CA GLN A 255 29.24 18.88 -6.89
C GLN A 255 30.19 19.18 -8.07
N LEU A 256 30.84 18.15 -8.63
CA LEU A 256 31.66 18.29 -9.84
C LEU A 256 30.81 18.70 -11.06
N ARG A 257 29.59 18.17 -11.20
CA ARG A 257 28.62 18.51 -12.25
C ARG A 257 28.30 20.00 -12.25
N LYS A 258 28.08 20.57 -11.07
CA LYS A 258 27.87 22.01 -10.89
C LYS A 258 29.06 22.88 -11.33
N CYS A 259 30.28 22.34 -11.34
CA CYS A 259 31.41 23.06 -11.94
C CYS A 259 31.27 23.14 -13.46
N PHE A 260 30.90 22.03 -14.12
CA PHE A 260 30.66 22.00 -15.57
C PHE A 260 29.52 22.96 -15.98
N SER A 261 28.43 23.00 -15.23
CA SER A 261 27.25 23.83 -15.55
C SER A 261 27.32 25.28 -15.03
N SER A 262 28.41 25.67 -14.36
CA SER A 262 28.51 26.93 -13.63
C SER A 262 28.41 28.21 -14.48
N THR A 263 28.79 28.17 -15.76
CA THR A 263 28.70 29.31 -16.68
C THR A 263 28.65 28.89 -18.13
N TYR A 264 27.86 29.59 -18.94
CA TYR A 264 27.71 29.31 -20.38
C TYR A 264 29.02 29.42 -21.17
N ARG A 265 30.00 30.19 -20.68
CA ARG A 265 31.32 30.36 -21.29
C ARG A 265 32.14 29.06 -21.31
N LEU A 266 31.78 28.06 -20.51
CA LEU A 266 32.40 26.73 -20.52
C LEU A 266 31.91 25.86 -21.68
N ALA A 267 30.83 26.20 -22.37
CA ALA A 267 30.24 25.37 -23.42
C ALA A 267 31.24 24.88 -24.49
N PRO A 268 32.18 25.70 -25.00
CA PRO A 268 33.17 25.26 -25.99
C PRO A 268 34.17 24.22 -25.50
N LEU A 269 34.30 24.05 -24.18
CA LEU A 269 35.18 23.06 -23.57
C LEU A 269 34.37 21.87 -23.03
N ALA A 270 33.31 22.15 -22.27
CA ALA A 270 32.52 21.16 -21.56
C ALA A 270 31.70 20.26 -22.48
N LEU A 271 30.91 20.82 -23.40
CA LEU A 271 30.02 20.01 -24.26
C LEU A 271 30.80 19.10 -25.21
N PRO A 272 31.86 19.58 -25.92
CA PRO A 272 32.73 18.71 -26.70
C PRO A 272 33.41 17.61 -25.88
N PHE A 273 33.84 17.91 -24.65
CA PHE A 273 34.47 16.94 -23.75
C PHE A 273 33.49 15.86 -23.31
N LEU A 274 32.30 16.23 -22.84
CA LEU A 274 31.28 15.31 -22.35
C LEU A 274 30.76 14.42 -23.49
N VAL A 275 30.41 15.00 -24.64
CA VAL A 275 29.99 14.19 -25.81
C VAL A 275 31.12 13.26 -26.27
N GLY A 276 32.36 13.77 -26.33
CA GLY A 276 33.53 12.97 -26.68
C GLY A 276 33.85 11.86 -25.67
N LYS A 277 33.31 11.91 -24.44
CA LYS A 277 33.38 10.80 -23.48
C LYS A 277 32.37 9.70 -23.81
N LEU A 278 31.19 10.04 -24.32
CA LEU A 278 30.20 9.04 -24.77
C LEU A 278 30.68 8.33 -26.05
N ASP A 279 31.30 9.06 -26.96
CA ASP A 279 31.78 8.53 -28.25
C ASP A 279 32.94 7.51 -28.12
N GLN A 280 33.47 7.26 -26.91
CA GLN A 280 34.55 6.29 -26.66
C GLN A 280 34.10 4.82 -26.73
N GLY A 281 32.80 4.57 -26.94
CA GLY A 281 32.24 3.24 -27.15
C GLY A 281 32.25 2.36 -25.89
N ASP A 282 32.46 1.05 -26.08
CA ASP A 282 32.35 0.02 -25.03
C ASP A 282 33.37 0.15 -23.88
N GLY A 283 34.36 1.06 -24.02
CA GLY A 283 35.33 1.36 -22.96
C GLY A 283 34.75 2.13 -21.76
N VAL A 284 33.50 2.61 -21.86
CA VAL A 284 32.84 3.43 -20.83
C VAL A 284 31.79 2.64 -20.07
N THR A 285 31.97 2.49 -18.77
CA THR A 285 30.97 1.82 -17.92
C THR A 285 29.62 2.55 -17.93
N VAL A 286 28.54 1.80 -17.73
CA VAL A 286 27.16 2.32 -17.68
C VAL A 286 27.02 3.50 -16.72
N ASN A 287 27.59 3.38 -15.51
CA ASN A 287 27.52 4.42 -14.49
C ASN A 287 28.19 5.72 -14.95
N VAL A 288 29.28 5.62 -15.70
CA VAL A 288 29.96 6.78 -16.29
C VAL A 288 29.13 7.37 -17.42
N LYS A 289 28.52 6.54 -18.28
CA LYS A 289 27.61 7.04 -19.33
C LYS A 289 26.45 7.85 -18.75
N VAL A 290 25.76 7.29 -17.75
CA VAL A 290 24.65 7.98 -17.06
C VAL A 290 25.12 9.28 -16.41
N ASP A 291 26.30 9.28 -15.79
CA ASP A 291 26.88 10.49 -15.21
C ASP A 291 27.21 11.56 -16.26
N VAL A 292 27.71 11.16 -17.43
CA VAL A 292 27.96 12.10 -18.55
C VAL A 292 26.65 12.70 -19.05
N LEU A 293 25.62 11.87 -19.24
CA LEU A 293 24.31 12.33 -19.71
C LEU A 293 23.67 13.31 -18.72
N LYS A 294 23.69 13.01 -17.42
CA LYS A 294 23.24 13.93 -16.38
C LYS A 294 24.03 15.24 -16.39
N SER A 295 25.34 15.19 -16.65
CA SER A 295 26.19 16.39 -16.74
C SER A 295 25.84 17.26 -17.94
N ILE A 296 25.60 16.64 -19.11
CA ILE A 296 25.14 17.35 -20.30
C ILE A 296 23.78 18.00 -20.03
N LYS A 297 22.84 17.28 -19.42
CA LYS A 297 21.52 17.80 -19.06
C LYS A 297 21.64 19.07 -18.19
N GLU A 298 22.39 19.01 -17.09
CA GLU A 298 22.54 20.15 -16.19
C GLU A 298 23.23 21.34 -16.88
N CYS A 299 24.20 21.09 -17.78
CA CYS A 299 24.76 22.16 -18.61
C CYS A 299 23.71 22.82 -19.51
N LEU A 300 22.82 22.04 -20.14
CA LEU A 300 21.77 22.58 -21.00
C LEU A 300 20.74 23.41 -20.22
N GLU A 301 20.42 22.99 -18.99
CA GLU A 301 19.48 23.69 -18.11
C GLU A 301 20.05 25.02 -17.61
N GLU A 302 21.29 25.01 -17.12
CA GLU A 302 21.92 26.17 -16.45
C GLU A 302 22.58 27.17 -17.41
N TYR A 303 23.02 26.73 -18.60
CA TYR A 303 23.66 27.65 -19.54
C TYR A 303 22.68 28.72 -20.04
N THR A 304 23.06 29.97 -19.77
CA THR A 304 22.46 31.17 -20.34
C THR A 304 22.94 31.38 -21.78
N HIS A 305 22.28 32.30 -22.49
CA HIS A 305 22.57 32.63 -23.90
C HIS A 305 22.67 31.42 -24.85
N PRO A 306 21.59 30.64 -25.05
CA PRO A 306 21.60 29.41 -25.86
C PRO A 306 22.18 29.57 -27.27
N GLU A 307 22.05 30.76 -27.88
CA GLU A 307 22.62 31.10 -29.19
C GLU A 307 24.14 30.92 -29.26
N GLN A 308 24.85 31.21 -28.16
CA GLN A 308 26.30 31.12 -28.08
C GLN A 308 26.77 29.81 -27.45
N SER A 309 25.96 29.23 -26.55
CA SER A 309 26.38 28.13 -25.68
C SER A 309 25.79 26.77 -26.04
N ILE A 310 24.60 26.70 -26.62
CA ILE A 310 23.88 25.44 -26.87
C ILE A 310 23.73 25.17 -28.37
N ILE A 311 23.20 26.14 -29.11
CA ILE A 311 22.88 26.03 -30.55
C ILE A 311 24.06 25.49 -31.38
N PRO A 312 25.33 25.93 -31.20
CA PRO A 312 26.47 25.40 -31.94
C PRO A 312 26.72 23.89 -31.78
N TYR A 313 26.19 23.27 -30.72
CA TYR A 313 26.43 21.87 -30.37
C TYR A 313 25.22 20.95 -30.61
N VAL A 314 24.06 21.48 -31.01
CA VAL A 314 22.81 20.72 -31.22
C VAL A 314 23.02 19.53 -32.14
N SER A 315 23.59 19.76 -33.34
CA SER A 315 23.81 18.70 -34.34
C SER A 315 24.75 17.62 -33.82
N ARG A 316 25.79 17.99 -33.06
CA ARG A 316 26.75 17.05 -32.47
C ARG A 316 26.11 16.22 -31.35
N ILE A 317 25.34 16.85 -30.47
CA ILE A 317 24.62 16.16 -29.39
C ILE A 317 23.62 15.16 -29.99
N TRP A 318 22.80 15.59 -30.95
CA TRP A 318 21.88 14.69 -31.64
C TRP A 318 22.59 13.53 -32.35
N GLY A 319 23.63 13.84 -33.11
CA GLY A 319 24.38 12.87 -33.90
C GLY A 319 25.03 11.77 -33.07
N SER A 320 25.48 12.10 -31.85
CA SER A 320 26.03 11.13 -30.89
C SER A 320 24.92 10.36 -30.15
N LEU A 321 23.98 11.08 -29.53
CA LEU A 321 23.02 10.50 -28.59
C LEU A 321 21.92 9.65 -29.22
N LYS A 322 21.55 9.89 -30.48
CA LYS A 322 20.48 9.10 -31.12
C LYS A 322 20.80 7.61 -31.18
N TYR A 323 22.07 7.23 -31.29
CA TYR A 323 22.51 5.84 -31.35
C TYR A 323 22.51 5.14 -29.99
N GLU A 324 22.66 5.89 -28.89
CA GLU A 324 22.53 5.36 -27.52
C GLU A 324 21.09 4.89 -27.23
N VAL A 325 20.08 5.49 -27.89
CA VAL A 325 18.69 5.00 -27.81
C VAL A 325 18.43 3.94 -28.89
N ARG A 326 18.86 4.19 -30.13
CA ARG A 326 18.59 3.30 -31.27
C ARG A 326 19.16 1.89 -31.07
N ASN A 327 20.37 1.80 -30.52
CA ASN A 327 21.10 0.54 -30.32
C ASN A 327 21.26 0.19 -28.83
N GLY A 328 20.67 0.96 -27.92
CA GLY A 328 20.85 0.79 -26.49
C GLY A 328 20.07 -0.40 -25.93
N GLU A 329 20.68 -1.10 -24.98
CA GLU A 329 20.04 -2.19 -24.21
C GLU A 329 19.80 -1.81 -22.76
N ILE A 330 20.45 -0.74 -22.27
CA ILE A 330 20.42 -0.35 -20.85
C ILE A 330 19.43 0.78 -20.63
N GLU A 331 18.30 0.49 -19.98
CA GLU A 331 17.20 1.44 -19.79
C GLU A 331 17.60 2.72 -19.05
N ASP A 332 18.46 2.67 -18.02
CA ASP A 332 18.91 3.88 -17.30
C ASP A 332 19.66 4.86 -18.20
N ALA A 333 20.50 4.33 -19.10
CA ALA A 333 21.25 5.13 -20.06
C ALA A 333 20.32 5.67 -21.16
N ILE A 334 19.37 4.86 -21.64
CA ILE A 334 18.36 5.26 -22.61
C ILE A 334 17.51 6.41 -22.03
N TRP A 335 17.00 6.26 -20.81
CA TRP A 335 16.18 7.29 -20.15
C TRP A 335 16.97 8.59 -19.95
N ALA A 336 18.19 8.51 -19.43
CA ALA A 336 19.05 9.69 -19.27
C ALA A 336 19.35 10.37 -20.63
N THR A 337 19.49 9.59 -21.70
CA THR A 337 19.69 10.12 -23.06
C THR A 337 18.44 10.84 -23.56
N LEU A 338 17.26 10.24 -23.41
CA LEU A 338 15.99 10.85 -23.80
C LEU A 338 15.78 12.17 -23.06
N GLU A 339 16.09 12.22 -21.75
CA GLU A 339 16.00 13.45 -20.95
C GLU A 339 16.94 14.56 -21.45
N VAL A 340 18.16 14.24 -21.88
CA VAL A 340 19.07 15.23 -22.49
C VAL A 340 18.46 15.79 -23.78
N LEU A 341 17.94 14.92 -24.65
CA LEU A 341 17.34 15.32 -25.94
C LEU A 341 16.08 16.16 -25.76
N LYS A 342 15.23 15.80 -24.78
CA LYS A 342 14.07 16.60 -24.39
C LYS A 342 14.50 17.97 -23.86
N THR A 343 15.47 18.00 -22.95
CA THR A 343 16.00 19.23 -22.37
C THR A 343 16.57 20.13 -23.47
N LEU A 344 17.33 19.57 -24.41
CA LEU A 344 17.84 20.30 -25.58
C LEU A 344 16.71 21.02 -26.33
N ALA A 345 15.62 20.32 -26.64
CA ALA A 345 14.45 20.91 -27.31
C ALA A 345 13.81 22.06 -26.52
N THR A 346 13.79 22.00 -25.18
CA THR A 346 13.25 23.10 -24.35
C THR A 346 14.09 24.38 -24.40
N ARG A 347 15.36 24.28 -24.82
CA ARG A 347 16.28 25.43 -24.89
C ARG A 347 16.33 26.09 -26.26
N LEU A 348 15.74 25.47 -27.29
CA LEU A 348 15.69 25.99 -28.66
C LEU A 348 14.41 26.78 -28.91
N LYS A 349 14.47 27.77 -29.80
CA LYS A 349 13.34 28.60 -30.23
C LYS A 349 13.31 28.73 -31.75
N ASP A 350 12.16 29.15 -32.28
CA ASP A 350 11.98 29.55 -33.68
C ASP A 350 12.58 28.56 -34.69
N ASP A 351 13.46 29.03 -35.57
CA ASP A 351 14.07 28.23 -36.63
C ASP A 351 15.02 27.14 -36.09
N ASP A 352 15.70 27.36 -34.96
CA ASP A 352 16.57 26.35 -34.37
C ASP A 352 15.78 25.15 -33.84
N LEU A 353 14.64 25.42 -33.20
CA LEU A 353 13.72 24.36 -32.77
C LEU A 353 13.14 23.63 -33.98
N ARG A 354 12.71 24.37 -35.01
CA ARG A 354 12.20 23.80 -36.26
C ARG A 354 13.24 22.88 -36.91
N ASN A 355 14.47 23.34 -37.08
CA ASN A 355 15.55 22.56 -37.68
C ASN A 355 15.86 21.30 -36.88
N TYR A 356 15.94 21.41 -35.55
CA TYR A 356 16.18 20.25 -34.69
C TYR A 356 15.04 19.22 -34.79
N THR A 357 13.78 19.66 -34.73
CA THR A 357 12.64 18.76 -34.87
C THR A 357 12.60 18.07 -36.24
N LEU A 358 12.97 18.77 -37.32
CA LEU A 358 13.08 18.20 -38.65
C LEU A 358 14.18 17.13 -38.75
N ASP A 359 15.34 17.36 -38.14
CA ASP A 359 16.42 16.38 -38.09
C ASP A 359 15.98 15.11 -37.33
N VAL A 360 15.30 15.28 -36.19
CA VAL A 360 14.75 14.16 -35.40
C VAL A 360 13.74 13.36 -36.22
N THR A 361 12.76 14.03 -36.83
CA THR A 361 11.74 13.37 -37.64
C THR A 361 12.35 12.66 -38.85
N ARG A 362 13.24 13.32 -39.61
CA ARG A 362 13.89 12.73 -40.79
C ARG A 362 14.66 11.46 -40.45
N ASP A 363 15.42 11.47 -39.37
CA ASP A 363 16.27 10.34 -39.00
C ASP A 363 15.43 9.18 -38.42
N CYS A 364 14.32 9.46 -37.73
CA CYS A 364 13.50 8.43 -37.07
C CYS A 364 12.39 7.85 -37.97
N VAL A 365 11.92 8.55 -38.99
CA VAL A 365 10.81 8.07 -39.85
C VAL A 365 11.14 6.76 -40.57
N ASN A 366 12.38 6.58 -41.04
CA ASN A 366 12.79 5.32 -41.67
C ASN A 366 12.78 4.16 -40.65
N ASP A 367 13.19 4.43 -39.41
CA ASP A 367 13.22 3.44 -38.33
C ASP A 367 11.82 3.08 -37.81
N LEU A 368 10.85 4.02 -37.85
CA LEU A 368 9.43 3.72 -37.59
C LEU A 368 8.86 2.67 -38.55
N SER A 369 9.40 2.61 -39.77
CA SER A 369 9.01 1.57 -40.72
C SER A 369 9.69 0.23 -40.42
N ASN A 370 10.78 0.18 -39.65
CA ASN A 370 11.53 -1.06 -39.41
C ASN A 370 11.10 -1.69 -38.08
N PRO A 371 10.52 -2.91 -38.06
CA PRO A 371 10.05 -3.56 -36.83
C PRO A 371 11.13 -3.71 -35.75
N MET A 372 12.41 -3.76 -36.13
CA MET A 372 13.53 -3.87 -35.19
C MET A 372 13.79 -2.57 -34.41
N TYR A 373 13.51 -1.41 -35.02
CA TYR A 373 13.85 -0.09 -34.47
C TYR A 373 12.63 0.79 -34.17
N THR A 374 11.41 0.28 -34.39
CA THR A 374 10.17 1.06 -34.28
C THR A 374 10.00 1.65 -32.88
N THR A 375 10.20 0.83 -31.84
CA THR A 375 10.08 1.27 -30.44
C THR A 375 11.11 2.36 -30.11
N GLN A 376 12.37 2.18 -30.51
CA GLN A 376 13.45 3.13 -30.25
C GLN A 376 13.22 4.47 -30.97
N ALA A 377 12.77 4.43 -32.23
CA ALA A 377 12.38 5.61 -32.98
C ALA A 377 11.20 6.34 -32.33
N GLY A 378 10.20 5.60 -31.86
CA GLY A 378 9.08 6.14 -31.11
C GLY A 378 9.51 6.86 -29.83
N ARG A 379 10.42 6.26 -29.05
CA ARG A 379 10.99 6.88 -27.83
C ARG A 379 11.71 8.19 -28.12
N LEU A 380 12.55 8.24 -29.16
CA LEU A 380 13.26 9.45 -29.59
C LEU A 380 12.29 10.57 -30.00
N ILE A 381 11.31 10.24 -30.84
CA ILE A 381 10.30 11.18 -31.31
C ILE A 381 9.49 11.74 -30.13
N VAL A 382 8.92 10.86 -29.30
CA VAL A 382 8.08 11.27 -28.15
C VAL A 382 8.87 12.12 -27.17
N SER A 383 10.14 11.80 -26.92
CA SER A 383 10.97 12.59 -26.00
C SER A 383 11.07 14.05 -26.43
N VAL A 384 11.39 14.30 -27.70
CA VAL A 384 11.51 15.67 -28.26
C VAL A 384 10.14 16.32 -28.43
N LEU A 385 9.16 15.59 -28.96
CA LEU A 385 7.79 16.06 -29.20
C LEU A 385 7.08 16.45 -27.89
N SER A 386 7.43 15.81 -26.76
CA SER A 386 6.87 16.12 -25.43
C SER A 386 7.57 17.28 -24.69
N ALA A 387 8.60 17.89 -25.28
CA ALA A 387 9.40 18.91 -24.61
C ALA A 387 8.61 20.18 -24.29
N ASN A 388 7.82 20.68 -25.24
CA ASN A 388 6.95 21.85 -25.09
C ASN A 388 5.86 21.88 -26.20
N PRO A 389 4.83 22.74 -26.08
CA PRO A 389 3.74 22.81 -27.07
C PRO A 389 4.21 23.13 -28.50
N SER A 390 5.24 23.97 -28.66
CA SER A 390 5.77 24.34 -29.98
C SER A 390 6.45 23.15 -30.68
N ALA A 391 7.26 22.37 -29.96
CA ALA A 391 7.85 21.13 -30.46
C ALA A 391 6.76 20.11 -30.85
N PHE A 392 5.71 20.01 -30.04
CA PHE A 392 4.57 19.14 -30.33
C PHE A 392 3.90 19.48 -31.66
N VAL A 393 3.55 20.75 -31.86
CA VAL A 393 2.90 21.25 -33.10
C VAL A 393 3.75 20.95 -34.33
N LEU A 394 5.06 21.19 -34.25
CA LEU A 394 5.98 20.98 -35.37
C LEU A 394 6.11 19.51 -35.79
N MET A 395 6.02 18.57 -34.84
CA MET A 395 6.32 17.16 -35.10
C MET A 395 5.09 16.27 -35.29
N VAL A 396 3.96 16.62 -34.69
CA VAL A 396 2.86 15.66 -34.53
C VAL A 396 2.19 15.25 -35.85
N ALA A 397 1.96 16.19 -36.76
CA ALA A 397 1.33 15.91 -38.05
C ALA A 397 2.14 14.94 -38.92
N PRO A 398 3.46 15.17 -39.19
CA PRO A 398 4.25 14.21 -39.95
C PRO A 398 4.41 12.87 -39.22
N THR A 399 4.62 12.87 -37.90
CA THR A 399 4.74 11.62 -37.13
C THR A 399 3.47 10.76 -37.22
N VAL A 400 2.29 11.33 -36.97
CA VAL A 400 1.02 10.58 -37.05
C VAL A 400 0.76 10.10 -38.48
N THR A 401 1.09 10.90 -39.50
CA THR A 401 0.95 10.51 -40.91
C THR A 401 1.79 9.25 -41.21
N HIS A 402 3.06 9.25 -40.82
CA HIS A 402 3.92 8.08 -41.01
C HIS A 402 3.47 6.86 -40.20
N ILE A 403 2.96 7.03 -38.97
CA ILE A 403 2.39 5.93 -38.18
C ILE A 403 1.17 5.33 -38.91
N LYS A 404 0.25 6.18 -39.41
CA LYS A 404 -0.93 5.74 -40.16
C LYS A 404 -0.54 4.94 -41.41
N ASP A 405 0.42 5.43 -42.17
CA ASP A 405 0.86 4.77 -43.39
C ASP A 405 1.54 3.42 -43.12
N ASN A 406 2.32 3.30 -42.03
CA ASN A 406 2.92 2.03 -41.64
C ASN A 406 1.89 1.04 -41.06
N LEU A 407 0.86 1.51 -40.36
CA LEU A 407 -0.25 0.66 -39.90
C LEU A 407 -1.09 0.11 -41.06
N ARG A 408 -1.26 0.88 -42.14
CA ARG A 408 -1.89 0.42 -43.39
C ARG A 408 -1.05 -0.65 -44.10
N HIS A 409 0.27 -0.58 -43.99
CA HIS A 409 1.22 -1.49 -44.63
C HIS A 409 2.03 -2.27 -43.59
N ARG A 410 1.33 -2.90 -42.63
CA ARG A 410 1.95 -3.59 -41.49
C ARG A 410 2.99 -4.63 -41.93
N LYS A 411 4.18 -4.60 -41.32
CA LYS A 411 5.25 -5.57 -41.61
C LYS A 411 5.21 -6.81 -40.70
N SER A 412 4.75 -6.63 -39.46
CA SER A 412 4.51 -7.70 -38.50
C SER A 412 3.45 -7.29 -37.47
N ILE A 413 3.02 -8.24 -36.64
CA ILE A 413 2.10 -7.97 -35.52
C ILE A 413 2.77 -7.10 -34.47
N THR A 414 4.01 -7.43 -34.08
CA THR A 414 4.80 -6.65 -33.13
C THR A 414 5.01 -5.21 -33.62
N HIS A 415 5.24 -5.02 -34.92
CA HIS A 415 5.33 -3.70 -35.54
C HIS A 415 4.04 -2.91 -35.37
N SER A 416 2.89 -3.55 -35.58
CA SER A 416 1.58 -2.90 -35.41
C SER A 416 1.32 -2.52 -33.95
N GLN A 417 1.67 -3.40 -33.01
CA GLN A 417 1.54 -3.12 -31.57
C GLN A 417 2.42 -1.94 -31.15
N ASP A 418 3.69 -1.92 -31.56
CA ASP A 418 4.61 -0.84 -31.23
C ASP A 418 4.13 0.51 -31.79
N LEU A 419 3.64 0.53 -33.04
CA LEU A 419 3.06 1.74 -33.64
C LEU A 419 1.82 2.24 -32.89
N LEU A 420 0.92 1.33 -32.47
CA LEU A 420 -0.26 1.69 -31.67
C LEU A 420 0.13 2.22 -30.29
N LYS A 421 1.13 1.62 -29.64
CA LYS A 421 1.69 2.11 -28.36
C LYS A 421 2.27 3.51 -28.50
N ILE A 422 3.06 3.76 -29.54
CA ILE A 422 3.63 5.10 -29.80
C ILE A 422 2.49 6.11 -30.01
N LEU A 423 1.47 5.76 -30.79
CA LEU A 423 0.32 6.63 -31.02
C LEU A 423 -0.47 6.91 -29.73
N ASN A 424 -0.64 5.92 -28.86
CA ASN A 424 -1.24 6.09 -27.53
C ASN A 424 -0.42 7.09 -26.69
N VAL A 425 0.90 6.93 -26.64
CA VAL A 425 1.79 7.85 -25.91
C VAL A 425 1.71 9.29 -26.46
N ILE A 426 1.55 9.45 -27.78
CA ILE A 426 1.32 10.78 -28.40
C ILE A 426 -0.01 11.38 -27.94
N LEU A 427 -1.09 10.59 -27.86
CA LEU A 427 -2.39 11.03 -27.34
C LEU A 427 -2.30 11.46 -25.86
N GLU A 428 -1.57 10.71 -25.03
CA GLU A 428 -1.33 11.10 -23.63
C GLU A 428 -0.49 12.37 -23.52
N THR A 429 0.54 12.48 -24.35
CA THR A 429 1.39 13.67 -24.42
C THR A 429 0.55 14.90 -24.77
N ARG A 430 -0.36 14.79 -25.74
CA ARG A 430 -1.28 15.88 -26.11
C ARG A 430 -2.17 16.28 -24.92
N LEU A 431 -2.73 15.31 -24.19
CA LEU A 431 -3.56 15.58 -23.02
C LEU A 431 -2.80 16.34 -21.94
N LEU A 432 -1.57 15.92 -21.62
CA LEU A 432 -0.72 16.60 -20.65
C LEU A 432 -0.39 18.02 -21.11
N LEU A 433 0.03 18.19 -22.36
CA LEU A 433 0.37 19.51 -22.91
C LEU A 433 -0.84 20.44 -22.96
N SER A 434 -2.04 19.94 -23.26
CA SER A 434 -3.27 20.76 -23.28
C SER A 434 -3.62 21.40 -21.93
N GLN A 435 -3.03 20.92 -20.84
CA GLN A 435 -3.20 21.45 -19.48
C GLN A 435 -2.09 22.42 -19.06
N THR A 436 -1.05 22.60 -19.89
CA THR A 436 0.04 23.54 -19.61
C THR A 436 -0.32 24.97 -19.97
N GLN A 437 0.35 25.94 -19.34
CA GLN A 437 0.17 27.36 -19.69
C GLN A 437 0.81 27.63 -21.06
N MET A 438 0.00 28.19 -21.97
CA MET A 438 0.40 28.54 -23.34
C MET A 438 0.10 30.01 -23.63
N THR A 439 0.93 30.65 -24.46
CA THR A 439 0.60 31.96 -25.06
C THR A 439 -0.58 31.82 -26.03
N ASP A 440 -1.25 32.91 -26.38
CA ASP A 440 -2.40 32.85 -27.29
C ASP A 440 -2.01 32.37 -28.70
N ASP A 441 -0.81 32.75 -29.18
CA ASP A 441 -0.26 32.22 -30.43
C ASP A 441 -0.01 30.71 -30.35
N GLN A 442 0.58 30.23 -29.25
CA GLN A 442 0.79 28.79 -29.02
C GLN A 442 -0.53 28.02 -28.95
N LYS A 443 -1.59 28.58 -28.35
CA LYS A 443 -2.92 27.97 -28.34
C LYS A 443 -3.49 27.86 -29.75
N SER A 444 -3.37 28.93 -30.55
CA SER A 444 -3.81 28.94 -31.95
C SER A 444 -3.10 27.84 -32.75
N ASP A 445 -1.78 27.74 -32.64
CA ASP A 445 -0.96 26.72 -33.30
C ASP A 445 -1.29 25.29 -32.82
N PHE A 446 -1.52 25.11 -31.52
CA PHE A 446 -1.90 23.83 -30.94
C PHE A 446 -3.28 23.36 -31.42
N VAL A 447 -4.25 24.28 -31.54
CA VAL A 447 -5.58 23.98 -32.11
C VAL A 447 -5.48 23.70 -33.61
N ALA A 448 -4.55 24.34 -34.34
CA ALA A 448 -4.39 24.11 -35.78
C ALA A 448 -4.06 22.65 -36.13
N VAL A 449 -3.43 21.90 -35.22
CA VAL A 449 -3.09 20.48 -35.43
C VAL A 449 -4.19 19.50 -34.97
N ASP A 450 -5.31 19.98 -34.44
CA ASP A 450 -6.43 19.14 -33.96
C ASP A 450 -7.01 18.23 -35.06
N GLY A 451 -6.98 18.68 -36.32
CA GLY A 451 -7.44 17.92 -37.47
C GLY A 451 -6.74 16.57 -37.64
N VAL A 452 -5.50 16.42 -37.14
CA VAL A 452 -4.72 15.17 -37.18
C VAL A 452 -5.41 14.05 -36.40
N PHE A 453 -6.11 14.38 -35.32
CA PHE A 453 -6.69 13.42 -34.39
C PHE A 453 -8.16 13.10 -34.65
N LYS A 454 -8.92 14.03 -35.25
CA LYS A 454 -10.38 13.89 -35.43
C LYS A 454 -10.79 12.63 -36.20
N ASN A 455 -10.00 12.23 -37.19
CA ASN A 455 -10.29 11.06 -38.03
C ASN A 455 -9.58 9.78 -37.57
N LEU A 456 -8.81 9.84 -36.47
CA LEU A 456 -7.94 8.75 -36.05
C LEU A 456 -8.72 7.48 -35.66
N TYR A 457 -9.92 7.64 -35.11
CA TYR A 457 -10.77 6.48 -34.83
C TYR A 457 -11.11 5.71 -36.11
N ASN A 458 -11.64 6.40 -37.12
CA ASN A 458 -12.04 5.78 -38.38
C ASN A 458 -10.84 5.24 -39.18
N ASP A 459 -9.73 5.98 -39.20
CA ASP A 459 -8.57 5.64 -40.01
C ASP A 459 -7.68 4.55 -39.39
N VAL A 460 -7.67 4.41 -38.06
CA VAL A 460 -6.71 3.55 -37.33
C VAL A 460 -7.39 2.59 -36.37
N TYR A 461 -8.26 3.05 -35.47
CA TYR A 461 -8.72 2.23 -34.34
C TYR A 461 -9.95 1.36 -34.63
N LYS A 462 -10.88 1.83 -35.48
CA LYS A 462 -12.18 1.17 -35.71
C LYS A 462 -12.05 -0.30 -36.14
N GLY A 463 -11.17 -0.57 -37.12
CA GLY A 463 -10.91 -1.94 -37.59
C GLY A 463 -10.30 -2.84 -36.50
N PRO A 464 -9.14 -2.48 -35.92
CA PRO A 464 -8.51 -3.19 -34.81
C PRO A 464 -9.40 -3.43 -33.59
N VAL A 465 -10.22 -2.46 -33.17
CA VAL A 465 -11.15 -2.62 -32.05
C VAL A 465 -12.23 -3.65 -32.38
N ALA A 466 -12.76 -3.64 -33.61
CA ALA A 466 -13.77 -4.60 -34.04
C ALA A 466 -13.27 -6.06 -34.00
N LEU A 467 -11.95 -6.30 -34.18
CA LEU A 467 -11.36 -7.62 -34.04
C LEU A 467 -11.58 -8.23 -32.65
N GLY A 468 -11.61 -7.41 -31.59
CA GLY A 468 -11.84 -7.89 -30.23
C GLY A 468 -13.23 -8.48 -29.99
N SER A 469 -14.21 -8.08 -30.80
CA SER A 469 -15.59 -8.60 -30.74
C SER A 469 -15.84 -9.78 -31.69
N ASN A 470 -14.83 -10.19 -32.46
CA ASN A 470 -14.95 -11.30 -33.40
C ASN A 470 -14.80 -12.65 -32.69
N VAL A 471 -15.83 -13.50 -32.82
CA VAL A 471 -15.87 -14.85 -32.22
C VAL A 471 -14.73 -15.75 -32.72
N ASN A 472 -14.22 -15.50 -33.92
CA ASN A 472 -13.15 -16.29 -34.54
C ASN A 472 -11.77 -15.60 -34.49
N ALA A 473 -11.57 -14.62 -33.60
CA ALA A 473 -10.29 -13.92 -33.46
C ALA A 473 -9.17 -14.87 -33.03
N ASN A 474 -8.02 -14.79 -33.70
CA ASN A 474 -6.82 -15.53 -33.29
C ASN A 474 -6.04 -14.77 -32.19
N GLU A 475 -4.98 -15.37 -31.64
CA GLU A 475 -4.17 -14.72 -30.58
C GLU A 475 -3.54 -13.38 -31.02
N ASP A 476 -3.22 -13.24 -32.30
CA ASP A 476 -2.58 -12.04 -32.84
C ASP A 476 -3.60 -10.90 -33.02
N ASP A 477 -4.83 -11.24 -33.41
CA ASP A 477 -5.96 -10.31 -33.48
C ASP A 477 -6.28 -9.75 -32.09
N LEU A 478 -6.27 -10.61 -31.05
CA LEU A 478 -6.48 -10.20 -29.66
C LEU A 478 -5.39 -9.22 -29.19
N LYS A 479 -4.11 -9.53 -29.49
CA LYS A 479 -2.98 -8.65 -29.15
C LYS A 479 -3.06 -7.28 -29.80
N ILE A 480 -3.50 -7.21 -31.06
CA ILE A 480 -3.71 -5.95 -31.76
C ILE A 480 -4.90 -5.19 -31.17
N ALA A 481 -6.00 -5.88 -30.90
CA ALA A 481 -7.18 -5.29 -30.27
C ALA A 481 -6.84 -4.68 -28.90
N THR A 482 -6.01 -5.35 -28.09
CA THR A 482 -5.59 -4.87 -26.75
C THR A 482 -4.88 -3.52 -26.81
N GLU A 483 -4.02 -3.29 -27.79
CA GLU A 483 -3.36 -1.97 -27.96
C GLU A 483 -4.33 -0.94 -28.55
N ALA A 484 -5.23 -1.36 -29.43
CA ALA A 484 -6.19 -0.48 -30.08
C ALA A 484 -7.25 0.06 -29.11
N VAL A 485 -7.77 -0.76 -28.19
CA VAL A 485 -8.77 -0.32 -27.19
C VAL A 485 -8.20 0.73 -26.25
N GLN A 486 -6.93 0.61 -25.85
CA GLN A 486 -6.23 1.62 -25.06
C GLN A 486 -6.18 2.96 -25.79
N GLY A 487 -5.74 2.95 -27.06
CA GLY A 487 -5.69 4.15 -27.89
C GLY A 487 -7.06 4.78 -28.16
N ALA A 488 -8.11 3.98 -28.36
CA ALA A 488 -9.49 4.47 -28.49
C ALA A 488 -9.98 5.17 -27.21
N GLY A 489 -9.66 4.60 -26.03
CA GLY A 489 -9.95 5.22 -24.73
C GLY A 489 -9.17 6.53 -24.50
N ALA A 490 -7.91 6.61 -24.93
CA ALA A 490 -7.12 7.84 -24.88
C ALA A 490 -7.62 8.91 -25.86
N LEU A 491 -8.11 8.49 -27.04
CA LEU A 491 -8.61 9.39 -28.08
C LEU A 491 -9.94 10.05 -27.69
N ILE A 492 -10.90 9.31 -27.14
CA ILE A 492 -12.18 9.90 -26.68
C ILE A 492 -11.97 10.90 -25.54
N SER A 493 -10.88 10.77 -24.78
CA SER A 493 -10.55 11.68 -23.68
C SER A 493 -9.98 13.02 -24.13
N GLN A 494 -9.61 13.16 -25.41
CA GLN A 494 -8.98 14.38 -25.94
C GLN A 494 -9.92 15.59 -25.84
N ARG A 495 -9.37 16.73 -25.44
CA ARG A 495 -10.10 17.99 -25.32
C ARG A 495 -9.60 19.04 -26.30
N THR A 496 -10.49 19.95 -26.64
CA THR A 496 -10.16 21.21 -27.33
C THR A 496 -9.56 22.19 -26.33
N VAL A 497 -8.56 22.95 -26.77
CA VAL A 497 -7.99 24.06 -25.96
C VAL A 497 -8.82 25.31 -26.25
N PRO A 498 -9.32 26.02 -25.22
CA PRO A 498 -10.21 27.15 -25.45
C PRO A 498 -9.45 28.39 -25.94
N LEU A 499 -9.98 29.00 -27.00
CA LEU A 499 -9.54 30.30 -27.51
C LEU A 499 -10.39 31.41 -26.84
N GLY A 500 -10.04 31.75 -25.59
CA GLY A 500 -10.70 32.80 -24.80
C GLY A 500 -11.31 32.32 -23.48
N PRO A 501 -11.79 33.25 -22.61
CA PRO A 501 -12.23 32.95 -21.24
C PRO A 501 -13.63 32.35 -21.10
N GLU A 502 -14.45 32.32 -22.15
CA GLU A 502 -15.87 31.93 -22.07
C GLU A 502 -16.18 30.49 -22.52
N ASN A 503 -15.18 29.70 -22.92
CA ASN A 503 -15.41 28.35 -23.45
C ASN A 503 -14.70 27.31 -22.58
N ASP A 504 -15.45 26.49 -21.84
CA ASP A 504 -14.90 25.30 -21.18
C ASP A 504 -14.65 24.25 -22.28
N GLY A 505 -13.39 24.15 -22.74
CA GLY A 505 -12.99 23.29 -23.87
C GLY A 505 -13.67 21.91 -23.86
N GLY A 506 -14.55 21.68 -24.84
CA GLY A 506 -15.30 20.44 -25.03
C GLY A 506 -14.43 19.29 -25.54
N LEU A 507 -15.04 18.12 -25.74
CA LEU A 507 -14.37 16.96 -26.35
C LEU A 507 -13.90 17.30 -27.77
N LEU A 508 -12.74 16.76 -28.14
CA LEU A 508 -12.16 16.96 -29.46
C LEU A 508 -12.96 16.22 -30.55
N LEU A 509 -13.51 15.05 -30.21
CA LEU A 509 -14.31 14.23 -31.09
C LEU A 509 -15.80 14.64 -31.06
N PRO A 510 -16.53 14.50 -32.19
CA PRO A 510 -17.98 14.64 -32.21
C PRO A 510 -18.68 13.60 -31.34
N GLU A 511 -19.85 13.95 -30.78
CA GLU A 511 -20.65 13.08 -29.92
C GLU A 511 -21.02 11.74 -30.59
N GLU A 512 -21.29 11.75 -31.90
CA GLU A 512 -21.58 10.53 -32.68
C GLU A 512 -20.42 9.54 -32.64
N THR A 513 -19.19 10.02 -32.87
CA THR A 513 -17.98 9.19 -32.80
C THR A 513 -17.71 8.72 -31.38
N CYS A 514 -17.93 9.57 -30.37
CA CYS A 514 -17.81 9.20 -28.96
C CYS A 514 -18.78 8.06 -28.60
N SER A 515 -20.03 8.14 -29.05
CA SER A 515 -21.04 7.09 -28.86
C SER A 515 -20.64 5.80 -29.57
N GLU A 516 -20.16 5.89 -30.81
CA GLU A 516 -19.68 4.73 -31.58
C GLU A 516 -18.51 4.02 -30.87
N ILE A 517 -17.54 4.77 -30.34
CA ILE A 517 -16.42 4.21 -29.57
C ILE A 517 -16.92 3.45 -28.34
N CYS A 518 -17.84 4.05 -27.56
CA CYS A 518 -18.38 3.41 -26.36
C CYS A 518 -19.09 2.08 -26.70
N GLN A 519 -19.88 2.06 -27.78
CA GLN A 519 -20.57 0.85 -28.23
C GLN A 519 -19.61 -0.21 -28.75
N ALA A 520 -18.59 0.17 -29.54
CA ALA A 520 -17.59 -0.75 -30.06
C ALA A 520 -16.75 -1.40 -28.95
N LEU A 521 -16.35 -0.61 -27.94
CA LEU A 521 -15.65 -1.13 -26.76
C LEU A 521 -16.53 -2.09 -25.96
N PHE A 522 -17.82 -1.78 -25.77
CA PHE A 522 -18.72 -2.66 -25.02
C PHE A 522 -19.14 -3.93 -25.77
N ALA A 523 -19.07 -3.94 -27.11
CA ALA A 523 -19.33 -5.14 -27.90
C ALA A 523 -18.35 -6.29 -27.61
N ILE A 524 -17.09 -5.98 -27.25
CA ILE A 524 -16.03 -6.95 -26.93
C ILE A 524 -16.43 -7.86 -25.74
N PRO A 525 -16.75 -7.34 -24.54
CA PRO A 525 -17.18 -8.19 -23.42
C PRO A 525 -18.50 -8.91 -23.69
N LEU A 526 -19.42 -8.32 -24.48
CA LEU A 526 -20.69 -8.97 -24.84
C LEU A 526 -20.50 -10.27 -25.63
N SER A 527 -19.48 -10.35 -26.49
CA SER A 527 -19.12 -11.55 -27.25
C SER A 527 -18.17 -12.48 -26.51
N ALA A 528 -17.19 -11.93 -25.79
CA ALA A 528 -16.08 -12.68 -25.20
C ALA A 528 -16.48 -13.57 -24.01
N PHE A 529 -17.46 -13.15 -23.19
CA PHE A 529 -17.83 -13.88 -21.97
C PHE A 529 -18.53 -15.24 -22.22
N ASN A 530 -18.77 -15.60 -23.49
CA ASN A 530 -19.26 -16.92 -23.90
C ASN A 530 -18.13 -17.95 -24.14
N ASN A 531 -16.86 -17.53 -24.15
CA ASN A 531 -15.71 -18.38 -24.52
C ASN A 531 -14.85 -18.77 -23.32
N HIS A 532 -14.14 -19.89 -23.40
CA HIS A 532 -13.18 -20.30 -22.37
C HIS A 532 -12.03 -19.28 -22.22
N SER A 533 -11.71 -18.91 -20.98
CA SER A 533 -10.67 -17.93 -20.65
C SER A 533 -9.28 -18.38 -21.13
N ASN A 534 -8.58 -17.50 -21.85
CA ASN A 534 -7.15 -17.58 -22.11
C ASN A 534 -6.49 -16.25 -21.72
N SER A 535 -5.18 -16.25 -21.44
CA SER A 535 -4.47 -15.08 -20.91
C SER A 535 -4.61 -13.83 -21.80
N ASN A 536 -4.58 -13.99 -23.13
CA ASN A 536 -4.65 -12.86 -24.06
C ASN A 536 -6.05 -12.21 -24.07
N LEU A 537 -7.11 -13.03 -23.93
CA LEU A 537 -8.49 -12.54 -23.84
C LEU A 537 -8.72 -11.81 -22.52
N ASP A 538 -8.15 -12.31 -21.41
CA ASP A 538 -8.22 -11.66 -20.11
C ASP A 538 -7.52 -10.28 -20.14
N ASP A 539 -6.36 -10.17 -20.80
CA ASP A 539 -5.66 -8.89 -21.01
C ASP A 539 -6.51 -7.91 -21.83
N LEU A 540 -7.12 -8.38 -22.93
CA LEU A 540 -8.02 -7.56 -23.75
C LEU A 540 -9.23 -7.06 -22.94
N LEU A 541 -9.86 -7.93 -22.16
CA LEU A 541 -11.02 -7.57 -21.35
C LEU A 541 -10.67 -6.54 -20.27
N ASN A 542 -9.51 -6.68 -19.64
CA ASN A 542 -9.03 -5.73 -18.64
C ASN A 542 -8.76 -4.34 -19.25
N GLU A 543 -8.05 -4.28 -20.38
CA GLU A 543 -7.78 -3.02 -21.07
C GLU A 543 -9.06 -2.41 -21.68
N THR A 544 -9.99 -3.24 -22.14
CA THR A 544 -11.32 -2.77 -22.60
C THR A 544 -12.12 -2.17 -21.44
N ALA A 545 -12.09 -2.78 -20.25
CA ALA A 545 -12.76 -2.25 -19.07
C ALA A 545 -12.19 -0.88 -18.67
N LYS A 546 -10.86 -0.72 -18.67
CA LYS A 546 -10.20 0.57 -18.41
C LYS A 546 -10.54 1.61 -19.48
N ALA A 547 -10.49 1.24 -20.76
CA ALA A 547 -10.82 2.12 -21.86
C ALA A 547 -12.28 2.58 -21.81
N LEU A 548 -13.22 1.68 -21.53
CA LEU A 548 -14.64 1.98 -21.41
C LEU A 548 -14.92 2.85 -20.19
N HIS A 549 -14.30 2.58 -19.05
CA HIS A 549 -14.38 3.44 -17.87
C HIS A 549 -13.91 4.86 -18.20
N ARG A 550 -12.72 4.99 -18.78
CA ARG A 550 -12.17 6.28 -19.22
C ARG A 550 -13.07 6.99 -20.24
N ALA A 551 -13.65 6.24 -21.19
CA ALA A 551 -14.58 6.75 -22.18
C ALA A 551 -15.85 7.34 -21.54
N ILE A 552 -16.44 6.67 -20.55
CA ILE A 552 -17.64 7.15 -19.85
C ILE A 552 -17.34 8.34 -18.93
N GLN A 553 -16.15 8.40 -18.34
CA GLN A 553 -15.68 9.58 -17.60
C GLN A 553 -15.53 10.81 -18.50
N ALA A 554 -15.08 10.62 -19.75
CA ALA A 554 -14.97 11.69 -20.73
C ALA A 554 -16.33 12.06 -21.37
N TYR A 555 -17.15 11.07 -21.72
CA TYR A 555 -18.44 11.20 -22.40
C TYR A 555 -19.54 10.44 -21.63
N THR A 556 -20.06 11.08 -20.58
CA THR A 556 -21.11 10.50 -19.71
C THR A 556 -22.37 10.03 -20.45
N PRO A 557 -22.90 10.74 -21.47
CA PRO A 557 -24.10 10.29 -22.18
C PRO A 557 -23.96 8.91 -22.85
N GLY A 558 -22.72 8.46 -23.12
CA GLY A 558 -22.45 7.14 -23.66
C GLY A 558 -22.81 5.98 -22.72
N PHE A 559 -23.10 6.23 -21.44
CA PHE A 559 -23.36 5.18 -20.46
C PHE A 559 -24.74 4.53 -20.60
N ARG A 560 -25.79 5.34 -20.84
CA ARG A 560 -27.18 4.84 -20.90
C ARG A 560 -27.39 3.76 -21.97
N PRO A 561 -26.88 3.90 -23.21
CA PRO A 561 -26.97 2.85 -24.22
C PRO A 561 -26.35 1.51 -23.80
N LEU A 562 -25.28 1.52 -22.97
CA LEU A 562 -24.65 0.28 -22.48
C LEU A 562 -25.56 -0.45 -21.50
N VAL A 563 -26.25 0.31 -20.63
CA VAL A 563 -27.23 -0.23 -19.69
C VAL A 563 -28.44 -0.81 -20.44
N ASP A 564 -28.92 -0.11 -21.48
CA ASP A 564 -30.04 -0.61 -22.29
C ASP A 564 -29.67 -1.90 -23.04
N GLN A 565 -28.43 -2.04 -23.52
CA GLN A 565 -27.92 -3.29 -24.09
C GLN A 565 -27.84 -4.41 -23.05
N PHE A 566 -27.42 -4.11 -21.82
CA PHE A 566 -27.43 -5.09 -20.73
C PHE A 566 -28.85 -5.59 -20.42
N VAL A 567 -29.85 -4.70 -20.41
CA VAL A 567 -31.26 -5.10 -20.25
C VAL A 567 -31.69 -6.09 -21.33
N SER A 568 -31.28 -5.87 -22.59
CA SER A 568 -31.53 -6.82 -23.68
C SER A 568 -30.90 -8.19 -23.40
N VAL A 569 -29.65 -8.22 -22.92
CA VAL A 569 -28.97 -9.48 -22.53
C VAL A 569 -29.74 -10.19 -21.43
N VAL A 570 -30.07 -9.50 -20.34
CA VAL A 570 -30.82 -10.09 -19.21
C VAL A 570 -32.14 -10.68 -19.68
N ARG A 571 -32.91 -9.96 -20.50
CA ARG A 571 -34.20 -10.44 -21.01
C ARG A 571 -34.05 -11.67 -21.88
N SER A 572 -33.06 -11.71 -22.78
CA SER A 572 -32.79 -12.89 -23.61
C SER A 572 -32.32 -14.10 -22.79
N SER A 573 -31.57 -13.86 -21.72
CA SER A 573 -31.04 -14.90 -20.83
C SER A 573 -32.08 -15.51 -19.88
N ARG A 574 -33.21 -14.83 -19.65
CA ARG A 574 -34.31 -15.38 -18.82
C ARG A 574 -34.96 -16.61 -19.44
N ASP A 575 -35.05 -16.63 -20.77
CA ASP A 575 -35.67 -17.73 -21.50
C ASP A 575 -34.75 -18.96 -21.59
N ASP A 576 -33.44 -18.76 -21.58
CA ASP A 576 -32.42 -19.82 -21.70
C ASP A 576 -32.17 -20.58 -20.38
N GLN A 577 -32.33 -19.90 -19.22
CA GLN A 577 -32.15 -20.44 -17.85
C GLN A 577 -30.83 -21.21 -17.57
N SER A 578 -29.83 -21.10 -18.46
CA SER A 578 -28.56 -21.80 -18.36
C SER A 578 -27.61 -21.19 -17.31
N ASP A 579 -26.66 -21.98 -16.81
CA ASP A 579 -25.62 -21.50 -15.89
C ASP A 579 -24.71 -20.46 -16.57
N GLU A 580 -24.45 -20.64 -17.86
CA GLU A 580 -23.68 -19.72 -18.71
C GLU A 580 -24.38 -18.35 -18.83
N ALA A 581 -25.71 -18.35 -18.93
CA ALA A 581 -26.50 -17.12 -18.96
C ALA A 581 -26.39 -16.33 -17.64
N ALA A 582 -26.44 -17.01 -16.49
CA ALA A 582 -26.25 -16.35 -15.18
C ALA A 582 -24.83 -15.79 -15.01
N GLU A 583 -23.81 -16.54 -15.44
CA GLU A 583 -22.41 -16.09 -15.40
C GLU A 583 -22.19 -14.85 -16.29
N LYS A 584 -22.78 -14.86 -17.49
CA LYS A 584 -22.72 -13.73 -18.42
C LYS A 584 -23.35 -12.47 -17.82
N ILE A 585 -24.54 -12.58 -17.24
CA ILE A 585 -25.20 -11.45 -16.55
C ILE A 585 -24.30 -10.91 -15.45
N GLN A 586 -23.73 -11.79 -14.61
CA GLN A 586 -22.88 -11.39 -13.49
C GLN A 586 -21.64 -10.63 -13.96
N LYS A 587 -20.95 -11.12 -15.01
CA LYS A 587 -19.74 -10.48 -15.56
C LYS A 587 -20.04 -9.11 -16.15
N ILE A 588 -21.11 -8.98 -16.95
CA ILE A 588 -21.48 -7.70 -17.56
C ILE A 588 -21.98 -6.71 -16.51
N ALA A 589 -22.79 -7.16 -15.54
CA ALA A 589 -23.27 -6.31 -14.44
C ALA A 589 -22.10 -5.76 -13.60
N SER A 590 -21.10 -6.61 -13.32
CA SER A 590 -19.88 -6.21 -12.61
C SER A 590 -19.03 -5.21 -13.40
N LEU A 591 -18.93 -5.41 -14.72
CA LEU A 591 -18.25 -4.46 -15.62
C LEU A 591 -18.95 -3.11 -15.64
N LEU A 592 -20.28 -3.07 -15.80
CA LEU A 592 -21.05 -1.82 -15.80
C LEU A 592 -20.96 -1.10 -14.46
N ALA A 593 -20.99 -1.84 -13.35
CA ALA A 593 -20.75 -1.31 -12.01
C ALA A 593 -19.37 -0.65 -11.90
N TYR A 594 -18.31 -1.30 -12.40
CA TYR A 594 -16.97 -0.71 -12.44
C TYR A 594 -16.93 0.55 -13.32
N VAL A 595 -17.42 0.46 -14.56
CA VAL A 595 -17.39 1.56 -15.53
C VAL A 595 -18.15 2.79 -15.03
N GLY A 596 -19.35 2.59 -14.48
CA GLY A 596 -20.24 3.67 -14.07
C GLY A 596 -20.02 4.22 -12.66
N CYS A 597 -19.43 3.43 -11.74
CA CYS A 597 -19.41 3.76 -10.31
C CYS A 597 -18.03 3.75 -9.63
N SER A 598 -16.95 3.27 -10.25
CA SER A 598 -15.64 3.11 -9.55
C SER A 598 -14.86 4.41 -9.30
N GLU A 599 -15.22 5.49 -10.01
CA GLU A 599 -14.66 6.82 -9.86
C GLU A 599 -15.74 7.87 -10.14
N LEU A 600 -15.72 8.97 -9.37
CA LEU A 600 -16.66 10.06 -9.54
C LEU A 600 -16.20 10.96 -10.70
N PRO A 601 -17.05 11.22 -11.70
CA PRO A 601 -16.74 12.18 -12.76
C PRO A 601 -16.52 13.58 -12.22
N LYS A 602 -15.90 14.45 -13.05
CA LYS A 602 -15.76 15.89 -12.74
C LYS A 602 -17.08 16.53 -12.28
N SER A 603 -18.20 16.09 -12.84
CA SER A 603 -19.54 16.37 -12.33
C SER A 603 -20.00 15.26 -11.38
N LEU A 604 -20.09 15.58 -10.08
CA LEU A 604 -20.62 14.67 -9.06
C LEU A 604 -22.08 14.24 -9.34
N VAL A 605 -22.84 15.11 -10.02
CA VAL A 605 -24.21 14.81 -10.45
C VAL A 605 -24.24 13.68 -11.48
N ASN A 606 -23.27 13.64 -12.40
CA ASN A 606 -23.17 12.59 -13.41
C ASN A 606 -22.83 11.23 -12.76
N GLY A 607 -21.92 11.22 -11.79
CA GLY A 607 -21.61 10.03 -11.00
C GLY A 607 -22.85 9.48 -10.29
N ARG A 608 -23.62 10.37 -9.64
CA ARG A 608 -24.91 10.01 -9.01
C ARG A 608 -25.88 9.39 -10.00
N HIS A 609 -26.02 10.00 -11.18
CA HIS A 609 -26.96 9.55 -12.21
C HIS A 609 -26.60 8.15 -12.71
N ASN A 610 -25.33 7.88 -13.00
CA ASN A 610 -24.87 6.56 -13.42
C ASN A 610 -25.20 5.48 -12.37
N PHE A 611 -24.93 5.77 -11.09
CA PHE A 611 -25.27 4.88 -9.99
C PHE A 611 -26.78 4.62 -9.89
N LEU A 612 -27.59 5.68 -9.90
CA LEU A 612 -29.04 5.59 -9.79
C LEU A 612 -29.65 4.78 -10.94
N VAL A 613 -29.19 5.00 -12.17
CA VAL A 613 -29.62 4.25 -13.36
C VAL A 613 -29.32 2.76 -13.21
N LEU A 614 -28.10 2.39 -12.78
CA LEU A 614 -27.74 0.98 -12.59
C LEU A 614 -28.56 0.32 -11.49
N ILE A 615 -28.67 0.97 -10.32
CA ILE A 615 -29.40 0.40 -9.19
C ILE A 615 -30.87 0.21 -9.52
N HIS A 616 -31.49 1.20 -10.18
CA HIS A 616 -32.86 1.08 -10.63
C HIS A 616 -33.01 -0.10 -11.60
N VAL A 617 -32.19 -0.16 -12.66
CA VAL A 617 -32.26 -1.23 -13.69
C VAL A 617 -32.00 -2.62 -13.12
N PHE A 618 -30.96 -2.79 -12.29
CA PHE A 618 -30.66 -4.09 -11.70
C PHE A 618 -31.79 -4.57 -10.77
N THR A 619 -32.41 -3.66 -10.02
CA THR A 619 -33.50 -4.00 -9.09
C THR A 619 -34.82 -4.28 -9.81
N THR A 620 -35.16 -3.51 -10.85
CA THR A 620 -36.36 -3.75 -11.66
C THR A 620 -36.24 -5.03 -12.47
N GLU A 621 -35.09 -5.28 -13.10
CA GLU A 621 -34.86 -6.51 -13.84
C GLU A 621 -34.82 -7.73 -12.89
N LEU A 622 -34.28 -7.60 -11.68
CA LEU A 622 -34.37 -8.65 -10.65
C LEU A 622 -35.82 -8.97 -10.29
N THR A 623 -36.63 -7.94 -10.03
CA THR A 623 -38.06 -8.11 -9.71
C THR A 623 -38.79 -8.82 -10.85
N ALA A 624 -38.58 -8.36 -12.08
CA ALA A 624 -39.20 -8.98 -13.24
C ALA A 624 -38.68 -10.42 -13.51
N ALA A 625 -37.44 -10.75 -13.13
CA ALA A 625 -36.91 -12.11 -13.22
C ALA A 625 -37.55 -13.05 -12.16
N ILE A 626 -37.82 -12.53 -10.96
CA ILE A 626 -38.57 -13.27 -9.91
C ILE A 626 -40.01 -13.50 -10.37
N ASP A 627 -40.69 -12.47 -10.89
CA ASP A 627 -42.07 -12.58 -11.40
C ASP A 627 -42.19 -13.58 -12.55
N ALA A 628 -41.17 -13.63 -13.43
CA ALA A 628 -41.07 -14.60 -14.52
C ALA A 628 -40.66 -16.01 -14.06
N LYS A 629 -40.43 -16.22 -12.75
CA LYS A 629 -39.92 -17.49 -12.18
C LYS A 629 -38.63 -17.98 -12.84
N ALA A 630 -37.74 -17.05 -13.18
CA ALA A 630 -36.42 -17.38 -13.71
C ALA A 630 -35.56 -18.09 -12.65
N SER A 631 -34.50 -18.80 -13.08
CA SER A 631 -33.58 -19.50 -12.18
C SER A 631 -33.03 -18.60 -11.06
N PRO A 632 -32.96 -19.06 -9.80
CA PRO A 632 -32.37 -18.30 -8.69
C PRO A 632 -30.90 -17.91 -8.90
N LYS A 633 -30.19 -18.59 -9.80
CA LYS A 633 -28.83 -18.19 -10.23
C LYS A 633 -28.82 -16.84 -10.95
N ILE A 634 -29.85 -16.55 -11.76
CA ILE A 634 -30.03 -15.24 -12.41
C ILE A 634 -30.33 -14.18 -11.35
N TRP A 635 -31.12 -14.51 -10.33
CA TRP A 635 -31.37 -13.61 -9.20
C TRP A 635 -30.05 -13.26 -8.49
N CYS A 636 -29.21 -14.27 -8.21
CA CYS A 636 -27.89 -14.07 -7.63
C CYS A 636 -27.01 -13.15 -8.49
N ALA A 637 -26.95 -13.38 -9.80
CA ALA A 637 -26.15 -12.57 -10.73
C ALA A 637 -26.54 -11.08 -10.70
N LEU A 638 -27.85 -10.77 -10.66
CA LEU A 638 -28.35 -9.40 -10.59
C LEU A 638 -28.06 -8.75 -9.23
N VAL A 639 -28.18 -9.49 -8.12
CA VAL A 639 -27.82 -8.98 -6.78
C VAL A 639 -26.31 -8.71 -6.69
N VAL A 640 -25.46 -9.55 -7.30
CA VAL A 640 -24.02 -9.27 -7.40
C VAL A 640 -23.77 -7.94 -8.11
N GLY A 641 -24.53 -7.64 -9.18
CA GLY A 641 -24.52 -6.33 -9.84
C GLY A 641 -24.88 -5.17 -8.91
N ILE A 642 -25.99 -5.29 -8.15
CA ILE A 642 -26.44 -4.28 -7.16
C ILE A 642 -25.34 -4.03 -6.13
N GLN A 643 -24.77 -5.10 -5.59
CA GLN A 643 -23.70 -5.00 -4.60
C GLN A 643 -22.43 -4.39 -5.17
N ALA A 644 -22.02 -4.78 -6.38
CA ALA A 644 -20.83 -4.25 -7.04
C ALA A 644 -20.98 -2.74 -7.30
N ALA A 645 -22.10 -2.30 -7.86
CA ALA A 645 -22.37 -0.89 -8.11
C ALA A 645 -22.33 -0.08 -6.82
N SER A 646 -22.96 -0.60 -5.76
CA SER A 646 -23.00 0.04 -4.44
C SER A 646 -21.63 0.14 -3.77
N ARG A 647 -20.80 -0.91 -3.86
CA ARG A 647 -19.44 -0.91 -3.29
C ARG A 647 -18.54 0.06 -4.04
N TYR A 648 -18.51 -0.04 -5.38
CA TYR A 648 -17.72 0.88 -6.19
C TYR A 648 -18.11 2.33 -5.96
N PHE A 649 -19.42 2.62 -5.91
CA PHE A 649 -19.90 3.98 -5.68
C PHE A 649 -19.54 4.51 -4.29
N ASN A 650 -19.67 3.69 -3.24
CA ASN A 650 -19.27 4.07 -1.89
C ASN A 650 -17.75 4.33 -1.82
N ASP A 651 -16.93 3.44 -2.39
CA ASP A 651 -15.47 3.61 -2.43
C ASP A 651 -15.08 4.87 -3.19
N ALA A 652 -15.75 5.15 -4.31
CA ALA A 652 -15.56 6.39 -5.08
C ALA A 652 -15.92 7.62 -4.25
N CYS A 653 -17.02 7.61 -3.49
CA CYS A 653 -17.37 8.68 -2.57
C CYS A 653 -16.31 8.87 -1.47
N LEU A 654 -15.83 7.77 -0.86
CA LEU A 654 -14.86 7.79 0.24
C LEU A 654 -13.51 8.39 -0.17
N LYS A 655 -13.08 8.23 -1.43
CA LYS A 655 -11.85 8.88 -1.97
C LYS A 655 -11.87 10.42 -1.84
N HIS A 656 -13.06 11.03 -1.73
CA HIS A 656 -13.22 12.48 -1.54
C HIS A 656 -13.41 12.89 -0.07
N ASN A 657 -13.14 11.99 0.90
CA ASN A 657 -13.19 12.25 2.34
C ASN A 657 -14.52 12.89 2.86
N PRO A 658 -15.68 12.27 2.60
CA PRO A 658 -16.96 12.77 3.07
C PRO A 658 -17.10 12.65 4.60
N GLU A 659 -17.93 13.50 5.20
CA GLU A 659 -18.28 13.38 6.63
C GLU A 659 -19.16 12.15 6.87
N THR A 660 -18.72 11.22 7.73
CA THR A 660 -19.35 9.90 7.88
C THR A 660 -20.50 9.85 8.88
N ASP A 661 -20.57 10.78 9.83
CA ASP A 661 -21.54 10.79 10.95
C ASP A 661 -22.56 11.95 10.86
N GLN A 662 -22.75 12.55 9.68
CA GLN A 662 -23.74 13.61 9.53
C GLN A 662 -25.15 13.05 9.75
N ALA A 663 -25.83 13.58 10.78
CA ALA A 663 -27.19 13.15 11.12
C ALA A 663 -28.19 13.56 10.03
N PHE A 664 -29.11 12.66 9.71
CA PHE A 664 -30.31 12.97 8.94
C PHE A 664 -31.55 12.56 9.72
N ASP A 665 -32.69 13.17 9.39
CA ASP A 665 -33.97 12.82 10.00
C ASP A 665 -34.46 11.48 9.45
N GLY A 666 -34.28 10.44 10.27
CA GLY A 666 -34.71 9.08 9.98
C GLY A 666 -36.22 8.83 10.07
N THR A 667 -37.07 9.81 10.41
CA THR A 667 -38.53 9.60 10.49
C THR A 667 -39.25 9.70 9.14
N MET A 668 -38.70 10.48 8.20
CA MET A 668 -39.25 10.71 6.85
C MET A 668 -38.27 10.30 5.75
N TRP A 669 -37.33 9.39 6.06
CA TRP A 669 -36.24 9.02 5.16
C TRP A 669 -36.74 8.48 3.81
N LEU A 670 -37.79 7.65 3.83
CA LEU A 670 -38.36 7.04 2.63
C LEU A 670 -38.96 8.11 1.72
N TYR A 671 -39.82 8.97 2.29
CA TYR A 671 -40.43 10.11 1.58
C TYR A 671 -39.37 11.05 1.00
N ARG A 672 -38.31 11.35 1.75
CA ARG A 672 -37.21 12.20 1.25
C ARG A 672 -36.49 11.56 0.07
N ALA A 673 -36.22 10.25 0.14
CA ALA A 673 -35.57 9.52 -0.93
C ALA A 673 -36.45 9.47 -2.20
N THR A 674 -37.74 9.14 -2.07
CA THR A 674 -38.67 9.03 -3.21
C THR A 674 -39.13 10.39 -3.76
N TYR A 675 -39.09 11.45 -2.94
CA TYR A 675 -39.30 12.83 -3.39
C TYR A 675 -38.10 13.34 -4.19
N ARG A 676 -36.88 13.09 -3.70
CA ARG A 676 -35.63 13.51 -4.37
C ARG A 676 -35.34 12.69 -5.62
N TYR A 677 -35.68 11.41 -5.61
CA TYR A 677 -35.50 10.45 -6.71
C TYR A 677 -36.82 9.76 -7.03
N PRO A 678 -37.67 10.37 -7.88
CA PRO A 678 -38.97 9.80 -8.24
C PRO A 678 -38.87 8.40 -8.86
N GLU A 679 -37.74 8.03 -9.48
CA GLU A 679 -37.56 6.69 -10.07
C GLU A 679 -37.56 5.56 -9.01
N LEU A 680 -37.41 5.90 -7.73
CA LEU A 680 -37.43 4.93 -6.64
C LEU A 680 -38.84 4.63 -6.12
N ARG A 681 -39.88 5.38 -6.53
CA ARG A 681 -41.26 5.20 -6.03
C ARG A 681 -41.80 3.80 -6.30
N SER A 682 -41.56 3.28 -7.50
CA SER A 682 -41.96 1.92 -7.87
C SER A 682 -41.27 0.85 -7.03
N LEU A 683 -40.01 1.07 -6.64
CA LEU A 683 -39.26 0.19 -5.75
C LEU A 683 -39.70 0.30 -4.29
N ALA A 684 -40.15 1.48 -3.87
CA ALA A 684 -40.64 1.79 -2.52
C ALA A 684 -42.04 1.23 -2.24
N GLY A 685 -42.81 0.90 -3.29
CA GLY A 685 -44.19 0.44 -3.19
C GLY A 685 -45.20 1.56 -2.93
N GLU A 686 -44.91 2.78 -3.41
CA GLU A 686 -45.87 3.90 -3.44
C GLU A 686 -46.72 3.81 -4.74
N ASP A 687 -48.04 4.04 -4.66
CA ASP A 687 -48.96 3.94 -5.81
C ASP A 687 -48.55 4.90 -6.95
N ASP A 688 -48.58 4.38 -8.19
CA ASP A 688 -48.18 5.09 -9.40
C ASP A 688 -49.33 5.97 -9.93
N ASP A 689 -49.17 7.30 -9.89
CA ASP A 689 -50.11 8.26 -10.50
C ASP A 689 -50.04 8.26 -12.06
N GLY A 690 -49.31 7.32 -12.67
CA GLY A 690 -49.33 7.07 -14.12
C GLY A 690 -48.48 8.03 -14.96
N SER A 691 -47.60 8.81 -14.34
CA SER A 691 -46.64 9.66 -15.06
C SER A 691 -45.39 8.86 -15.45
N ALA A 692 -45.11 8.74 -16.75
CA ALA A 692 -43.89 8.11 -17.25
C ALA A 692 -42.62 8.75 -16.62
N PRO A 693 -41.61 7.96 -16.23
CA PRO A 693 -40.40 8.48 -15.59
C PRO A 693 -39.64 9.40 -16.56
N SER A 694 -39.66 10.70 -16.26
CA SER A 694 -38.90 11.71 -17.01
C SER A 694 -37.48 11.77 -16.46
N TYR A 695 -36.52 11.21 -17.20
CA TYR A 695 -35.10 11.12 -16.85
C TYR A 695 -34.35 12.48 -16.77
N SER A 696 -35.05 13.62 -16.82
CA SER A 696 -34.41 14.92 -17.12
C SER A 696 -34.97 16.15 -16.38
N SER A 697 -35.87 16.00 -15.39
CA SER A 697 -36.58 17.18 -14.82
C SER A 697 -36.22 17.60 -13.37
N ALA A 698 -35.23 16.99 -12.72
CA ALA A 698 -34.70 17.55 -11.46
C ALA A 698 -33.71 18.68 -11.77
N THR A 699 -34.09 19.93 -11.52
CA THR A 699 -33.19 21.08 -11.58
C THR A 699 -31.96 20.80 -10.70
N PRO A 700 -30.71 20.91 -11.21
CA PRO A 700 -29.54 20.54 -10.43
C PRO A 700 -29.42 21.46 -9.19
N PRO A 701 -29.29 20.91 -7.96
CA PRO A 701 -28.85 21.73 -6.83
C PRO A 701 -27.45 22.28 -7.16
N LYS A 702 -27.23 23.57 -6.83
CA LYS A 702 -26.09 24.36 -7.31
C LYS A 702 -24.72 23.79 -6.96
N GLU A 703 -24.59 22.99 -5.90
CA GLU A 703 -23.37 22.25 -5.55
C GLU A 703 -23.81 20.97 -4.80
N THR A 704 -23.40 19.79 -5.26
CA THR A 704 -23.56 18.53 -4.51
C THR A 704 -22.22 18.22 -3.86
N THR A 705 -22.16 18.16 -2.53
CA THR A 705 -20.92 17.78 -1.83
C THR A 705 -20.71 16.26 -1.85
N ALA A 706 -19.48 15.78 -1.65
CA ALA A 706 -19.21 14.35 -1.51
C ALA A 706 -19.98 13.73 -0.33
N THR A 707 -20.20 14.49 0.75
CA THR A 707 -20.99 14.09 1.92
C THR A 707 -22.47 13.90 1.56
N GLU A 708 -23.08 14.86 0.87
CA GLU A 708 -24.47 14.73 0.41
C GLU A 708 -24.63 13.55 -0.55
N LEU A 709 -23.68 13.36 -1.45
CA LEU A 709 -23.68 12.26 -2.41
C LEU A 709 -23.61 10.89 -1.72
N ARG A 710 -22.77 10.77 -0.68
CA ARG A 710 -22.68 9.56 0.13
C ARG A 710 -23.97 9.31 0.92
N ASN A 711 -24.60 10.36 1.47
CA ASN A 711 -25.89 10.23 2.14
C ASN A 711 -27.01 9.81 1.18
N ASP A 712 -27.02 10.35 -0.05
CA ASP A 712 -27.95 9.94 -1.11
C ASP A 712 -27.77 8.45 -1.42
N PHE A 713 -26.53 7.98 -1.56
CA PHE A 713 -26.22 6.55 -1.72
C PHE A 713 -26.81 5.68 -0.61
N LEU A 714 -26.60 6.05 0.66
CA LEU A 714 -27.10 5.27 1.79
C LEU A 714 -28.62 5.17 1.81
N LEU A 715 -29.32 6.25 1.46
CA LEU A 715 -30.77 6.28 1.36
C LEU A 715 -31.28 5.44 0.18
N ILE A 716 -30.67 5.58 -1.01
CA ILE A 716 -30.99 4.77 -2.20
C ILE A 716 -30.81 3.29 -1.88
N GLY A 717 -29.66 2.93 -1.28
CA GLY A 717 -29.37 1.56 -0.85
C GLY A 717 -30.40 1.03 0.14
N LEU A 718 -30.86 1.86 1.09
CA LEU A 718 -31.88 1.47 2.07
C LEU A 718 -33.26 1.23 1.42
N VAL A 719 -33.64 2.00 0.40
CA VAL A 719 -34.86 1.73 -0.40
C VAL A 719 -34.78 0.36 -1.07
N VAL A 720 -33.64 0.04 -1.69
CA VAL A 720 -33.42 -1.27 -2.33
C VAL A 720 -33.46 -2.41 -1.31
N VAL A 721 -32.79 -2.26 -0.16
CA VAL A 721 -32.84 -3.23 0.94
C VAL A 721 -34.28 -3.48 1.40
N ARG A 722 -35.06 -2.41 1.63
CA ARG A 722 -36.48 -2.50 1.99
C ARG A 722 -37.26 -3.28 0.93
N SER A 723 -37.09 -2.95 -0.34
CA SER A 723 -37.79 -3.61 -1.45
C SER A 723 -37.49 -5.11 -1.50
N LEU A 724 -36.21 -5.50 -1.44
CA LEU A 724 -35.77 -6.90 -1.49
C LEU A 724 -36.24 -7.70 -0.26
N TYR A 725 -36.17 -7.12 0.95
CA TYR A 725 -36.62 -7.81 2.17
C TYR A 725 -38.13 -8.01 2.18
N ARG A 726 -38.90 -7.00 1.74
CA ARG A 726 -40.36 -7.13 1.61
C ARG A 726 -40.74 -8.17 0.56
N ARG A 727 -40.03 -8.24 -0.56
CA ARG A 727 -40.27 -9.28 -1.59
C ARG A 727 -39.92 -10.67 -1.08
N ALA A 728 -38.83 -10.81 -0.32
CA ALA A 728 -38.37 -12.09 0.18
C ALA A 728 -39.23 -12.67 1.34
N THR A 729 -40.10 -11.88 1.95
CA THR A 729 -40.83 -12.26 3.18
C THR A 729 -42.35 -12.16 3.02
N ALA A 730 -43.09 -13.03 3.70
CA ALA A 730 -44.54 -13.00 3.79
C ALA A 730 -45.02 -13.27 5.22
N ALA A 731 -46.16 -12.68 5.60
CA ALA A 731 -46.77 -12.92 6.90
C ALA A 731 -47.40 -14.31 6.99
N VAL A 732 -47.28 -14.92 8.17
CA VAL A 732 -47.91 -16.17 8.57
C VAL A 732 -48.83 -15.89 9.74
N GLY A 733 -49.93 -16.65 9.83
CA GLY A 733 -50.78 -16.67 11.01
C GLY A 733 -50.00 -16.94 12.30
N PRO A 734 -50.62 -16.71 13.47
CA PRO A 734 -49.95 -16.79 14.76
C PRO A 734 -49.19 -18.12 14.94
N ILE A 735 -47.94 -18.04 15.41
CA ILE A 735 -47.14 -19.24 15.74
C ILE A 735 -47.92 -20.06 16.78
N HIS A 736 -47.96 -21.39 16.62
CA HIS A 736 -48.56 -22.30 17.62
C HIS A 736 -48.11 -21.92 19.04
N GLY A 737 -49.06 -21.54 19.90
CA GLY A 737 -48.79 -21.10 21.29
C GLY A 737 -48.72 -19.59 21.51
N THR A 738 -48.73 -18.76 20.47
CA THR A 738 -48.67 -17.28 20.56
C THR A 738 -49.83 -16.61 19.81
N GLN A 739 -50.20 -15.37 20.16
CA GLN A 739 -51.21 -14.57 19.44
C GLN A 739 -50.58 -13.58 18.43
N LYS A 740 -49.28 -13.68 18.16
CA LYS A 740 -48.52 -12.68 17.39
C LYS A 740 -48.23 -13.14 15.96
N PRO A 741 -48.32 -12.25 14.96
CA PRO A 741 -47.94 -12.57 13.58
C PRO A 741 -46.42 -12.81 13.49
N ALA A 742 -46.01 -13.63 12.51
CA ALA A 742 -44.61 -13.94 12.24
C ALA A 742 -44.34 -13.91 10.74
N LEU A 743 -43.06 -13.83 10.34
CA LEU A 743 -42.66 -13.87 8.94
C LEU A 743 -42.09 -15.22 8.54
N GLN A 744 -42.32 -15.59 7.29
CA GLN A 744 -41.64 -16.68 6.58
C GLN A 744 -41.15 -16.19 5.22
N LEU A 745 -40.44 -17.05 4.47
CA LEU A 745 -40.08 -16.74 3.09
C LEU A 745 -41.34 -16.59 2.22
N SER A 746 -41.30 -15.66 1.25
CA SER A 746 -42.42 -15.45 0.33
C SER A 746 -42.72 -16.68 -0.52
N GLY A 747 -43.86 -16.65 -1.25
CA GLY A 747 -44.21 -17.70 -2.21
C GLY A 747 -43.29 -17.79 -3.43
N ASP A 748 -42.29 -16.91 -3.55
CA ASP A 748 -41.29 -16.94 -4.62
C ASP A 748 -40.27 -18.08 -4.44
N PHE A 749 -40.12 -18.61 -3.22
CA PHE A 749 -39.19 -19.70 -2.89
C PHE A 749 -39.93 -21.04 -2.91
N ASP A 750 -39.86 -21.76 -4.02
CA ASP A 750 -40.51 -23.07 -4.19
C ASP A 750 -39.64 -24.26 -3.76
N GLY A 751 -38.35 -24.02 -3.51
CA GLY A 751 -37.39 -25.04 -3.08
C GLY A 751 -36.88 -25.93 -4.21
N SER A 752 -37.05 -25.53 -5.47
CA SER A 752 -36.56 -26.24 -6.67
C SER A 752 -35.02 -26.25 -6.76
N ASP A 753 -34.37 -25.11 -6.48
CA ASP A 753 -32.91 -24.95 -6.40
C ASP A 753 -32.50 -24.32 -5.06
N LYS A 754 -32.62 -25.11 -3.98
CA LYS A 754 -32.34 -24.65 -2.61
C LYS A 754 -30.95 -23.99 -2.49
N PRO A 755 -29.83 -24.55 -2.97
CA PRO A 755 -28.53 -23.90 -2.86
C PRO A 755 -28.49 -22.48 -3.40
N SER A 756 -29.06 -22.24 -4.59
CA SER A 756 -29.08 -20.92 -5.23
C SER A 756 -30.06 -19.97 -4.53
N GLU A 757 -31.22 -20.45 -4.06
CA GLU A 757 -32.14 -19.66 -3.22
C GLU A 757 -31.47 -19.20 -1.91
N TYR A 758 -30.73 -20.08 -1.24
CA TYR A 758 -29.97 -19.74 -0.03
C TYR A 758 -28.84 -18.75 -0.34
N GLN A 759 -28.14 -18.92 -1.46
CA GLN A 759 -27.13 -17.97 -1.92
C GLN A 759 -27.73 -16.59 -2.16
N TYR A 760 -28.90 -16.50 -2.80
CA TYR A 760 -29.63 -15.26 -3.00
C TYR A 760 -29.96 -14.58 -1.66
N LEU A 761 -30.50 -15.34 -0.68
CA LEU A 761 -30.80 -14.81 0.67
C LEU A 761 -29.55 -14.26 1.36
N HIS A 762 -28.41 -14.96 1.24
CA HIS A 762 -27.13 -14.48 1.77
C HIS A 762 -26.66 -13.20 1.07
N LEU A 763 -26.79 -13.11 -0.25
CA LEU A 763 -26.41 -11.92 -1.00
C LEU A 763 -27.27 -10.70 -0.61
N ILE A 764 -28.59 -10.83 -0.50
CA ILE A 764 -29.43 -9.68 -0.08
C ILE A 764 -29.20 -9.32 1.40
N SER A 765 -28.90 -10.32 2.25
CA SER A 765 -28.50 -10.11 3.65
C SER A 765 -27.18 -9.34 3.76
N ASP A 766 -26.16 -9.77 3.03
CA ASP A 766 -24.84 -9.12 3.00
C ASP A 766 -24.93 -7.70 2.42
N PHE A 767 -25.82 -7.47 1.45
CA PHE A 767 -26.06 -6.13 0.91
C PHE A 767 -26.67 -5.20 1.97
N ALA A 768 -27.69 -5.66 2.70
CA ALA A 768 -28.27 -4.90 3.81
C ALA A 768 -27.24 -4.62 4.90
N GLY A 769 -26.44 -5.63 5.28
CA GLY A 769 -25.36 -5.47 6.24
C GLY A 769 -24.31 -4.45 5.79
N PHE A 770 -23.98 -4.42 4.50
CA PHE A 770 -23.08 -3.41 3.93
C PHE A 770 -23.65 -2.00 4.04
N VAL A 771 -24.85 -1.74 3.51
CA VAL A 771 -25.47 -0.40 3.52
C VAL A 771 -25.61 0.14 4.94
N LEU A 772 -26.05 -0.70 5.88
CA LEU A 772 -26.24 -0.29 7.27
C LEU A 772 -24.92 -0.11 8.03
N ARG A 773 -23.88 -0.87 7.70
CA ARG A 773 -22.55 -0.72 8.31
C ARG A 773 -21.91 0.61 7.91
N GLU A 774 -22.16 1.07 6.70
CA GLU A 774 -21.68 2.38 6.24
C GLU A 774 -22.39 3.56 6.94
N MET A 775 -23.48 3.32 7.67
CA MET A 775 -24.19 4.34 8.43
C MET A 775 -23.53 4.64 9.79
N GLY A 776 -23.49 5.92 10.12
CA GLY A 776 -23.06 6.45 11.41
C GLY A 776 -23.96 6.01 12.57
N GLU A 777 -23.48 6.19 13.81
CA GLU A 777 -24.28 5.81 15.00
C GLU A 777 -25.55 6.63 15.13
N ALA A 778 -25.44 7.94 14.95
CA ALA A 778 -26.58 8.85 14.97
C ALA A 778 -27.62 8.48 13.90
N GLN A 779 -27.15 8.08 12.71
CA GLN A 779 -28.01 7.68 11.60
C GLN A 779 -28.78 6.39 11.92
N GLN A 780 -28.11 5.33 12.40
CA GLN A 780 -28.78 4.08 12.77
C GLN A 780 -29.80 4.27 13.91
N VAL A 781 -29.47 5.12 14.90
CA VAL A 781 -30.38 5.44 16.00
C VAL A 781 -31.60 6.22 15.50
N SER A 782 -31.39 7.21 14.62
CA SER A 782 -32.47 8.02 14.04
C SER A 782 -33.39 7.20 13.15
N LEU A 783 -32.86 6.22 12.41
CA LEU A 783 -33.64 5.28 11.60
C LEU A 783 -34.45 4.27 12.42
N ARG A 784 -34.21 4.18 13.73
CA ARG A 784 -34.77 3.12 14.60
C ARG A 784 -34.51 1.73 14.04
N LEU A 785 -33.25 1.46 13.69
CA LEU A 785 -32.85 0.19 13.06
C LEU A 785 -33.24 -1.05 13.88
N ASP A 786 -33.38 -0.92 15.20
CA ASP A 786 -33.92 -1.93 16.11
C ASP A 786 -35.36 -2.37 15.74
N HIS A 787 -36.20 -1.46 15.23
CA HIS A 787 -37.53 -1.79 14.72
C HIS A 787 -37.44 -2.67 13.46
N TYR A 788 -36.54 -2.30 12.53
CA TYR A 788 -36.38 -3.01 11.27
C TYR A 788 -35.79 -4.42 11.42
N PHE A 789 -35.04 -4.69 12.49
CA PHE A 789 -34.67 -6.07 12.84
C PHE A 789 -35.87 -6.92 13.25
N VAL A 790 -36.78 -6.35 14.03
CA VAL A 790 -37.95 -7.08 14.55
C VAL A 790 -38.97 -7.35 13.44
N ASN A 791 -39.16 -6.38 12.53
CA ASN A 791 -40.19 -6.48 11.49
C ASN A 791 -39.64 -6.81 10.09
N LEU A 792 -38.32 -6.85 9.87
CA LEU A 792 -37.68 -7.06 8.56
C LEU A 792 -38.23 -6.14 7.45
N PHE A 793 -38.44 -4.87 7.78
CA PHE A 793 -39.06 -3.85 6.92
C PHE A 793 -40.55 -4.09 6.58
N GLN A 794 -41.24 -4.98 7.30
CA GLN A 794 -42.69 -5.19 7.24
C GLN A 794 -43.40 -4.51 8.43
N ASP A 795 -43.19 -3.20 8.57
CA ASP A 795 -43.66 -2.37 9.69
C ASP A 795 -45.20 -2.31 9.84
N GLU A 796 -45.93 -2.58 8.77
CA GLU A 796 -47.40 -2.70 8.75
C GLU A 796 -47.90 -4.05 9.29
N LEU A 797 -47.07 -5.10 9.21
CA LEU A 797 -47.48 -6.48 9.52
C LEU A 797 -47.04 -6.94 10.91
N ILE A 798 -45.85 -6.53 11.36
CA ILE A 798 -45.25 -6.97 12.62
C ILE A 798 -45.10 -5.77 13.57
N PRO A 799 -45.93 -5.67 14.63
CA PRO A 799 -45.85 -4.57 15.57
C PRO A 799 -44.60 -4.70 16.46
N VAL A 800 -43.87 -3.59 16.62
CA VAL A 800 -42.65 -3.53 17.42
C VAL A 800 -43.00 -3.42 18.92
N PRO A 801 -42.40 -4.25 19.81
CA PRO A 801 -42.66 -4.19 21.23
C PRO A 801 -42.07 -2.92 21.87
N ALA A 802 -42.84 -2.29 22.77
CA ALA A 802 -42.35 -1.16 23.57
C ALA A 802 -41.27 -1.60 24.58
N SER A 803 -40.41 -0.64 24.98
CA SER A 803 -39.47 -0.80 26.10
C SER A 803 -40.22 -1.08 27.40
N THR A 804 -39.73 -2.01 28.21
CA THR A 804 -40.39 -2.43 29.45
C THR A 804 -39.43 -2.45 30.65
N SER A 805 -39.98 -2.34 31.87
CA SER A 805 -39.20 -2.41 33.12
C SER A 805 -38.47 -3.75 33.27
N GLU A 806 -37.40 -3.79 34.07
CA GLU A 806 -36.65 -5.03 34.33
C GLU A 806 -37.52 -6.11 34.97
N GLU A 807 -38.43 -5.75 35.88
CA GLU A 807 -39.36 -6.67 36.53
C GLU A 807 -40.32 -7.31 35.52
N GLN A 808 -40.83 -6.53 34.58
CA GLN A 808 -41.70 -7.02 33.51
C GLN A 808 -40.95 -7.96 32.56
N ARG A 809 -39.70 -7.62 32.21
CA ARG A 809 -38.85 -8.47 31.37
C ARG A 809 -38.52 -9.80 32.07
N LYS A 810 -38.19 -9.75 33.36
CA LYS A 810 -37.96 -10.94 34.19
C LYS A 810 -39.21 -11.82 34.27
N ALA A 811 -40.36 -11.25 34.63
CA ALA A 811 -41.62 -11.99 34.74
C ALA A 811 -42.06 -12.62 33.42
N ARG A 812 -41.81 -11.94 32.28
CA ARG A 812 -42.06 -12.49 30.94
C ARG A 812 -41.18 -13.71 30.67
N LEU A 813 -39.88 -13.59 30.97
CA LEU A 813 -38.95 -14.69 30.76
C LEU A 813 -39.26 -15.85 31.71
N GLU A 814 -39.58 -15.62 32.98
CA GLU A 814 -39.97 -16.68 33.93
C GLU A 814 -41.20 -17.48 33.47
N LYS A 815 -42.18 -16.82 32.84
CA LYS A 815 -43.36 -17.47 32.25
C LYS A 815 -43.07 -18.27 30.99
N TYR A 816 -41.92 -18.06 30.36
CA TYR A 816 -41.51 -18.76 29.15
C TYR A 816 -41.24 -20.24 29.45
N THR A 817 -42.01 -21.14 28.85
CA THR A 817 -41.80 -22.59 28.88
C THR A 817 -41.43 -23.12 27.50
N ASP A 818 -40.66 -24.20 27.48
CA ASP A 818 -40.14 -24.83 26.25
C ASP A 818 -41.28 -25.31 25.32
N GLU A 819 -42.45 -25.63 25.89
CA GLU A 819 -43.66 -26.07 25.18
C GLU A 819 -44.43 -24.94 24.49
N GLN A 820 -44.34 -23.70 24.98
CA GLN A 820 -45.10 -22.56 24.46
C GLN A 820 -44.40 -21.83 23.30
N GLY A 821 -43.10 -22.10 23.08
CA GLY A 821 -42.31 -21.49 22.00
C GLY A 821 -42.05 -19.99 22.18
N SER A 822 -41.10 -19.44 21.41
CA SER A 822 -40.79 -18.00 21.42
C SER A 822 -41.62 -17.23 20.42
N SER A 823 -42.17 -16.10 20.85
CA SER A 823 -42.88 -15.15 19.97
C SER A 823 -41.96 -14.56 18.89
N TRP A 824 -40.66 -14.53 19.18
CA TRP A 824 -39.63 -13.99 18.29
C TRP A 824 -38.71 -15.07 17.72
N GLY A 825 -38.94 -16.34 18.06
CA GLY A 825 -38.06 -17.46 17.72
C GLY A 825 -37.85 -17.63 16.22
N TRP A 826 -38.80 -17.20 15.39
CA TRP A 826 -38.70 -17.22 13.93
C TRP A 826 -37.54 -16.37 13.38
N LEU A 827 -37.08 -15.34 14.09
CA LEU A 827 -35.86 -14.56 13.77
C LEU A 827 -34.57 -15.40 13.90
N THR A 828 -34.65 -16.48 14.66
CA THR A 828 -33.54 -17.41 14.92
C THR A 828 -33.77 -18.82 14.39
N GLU A 829 -34.97 -19.17 13.92
CA GLU A 829 -35.35 -20.59 13.70
C GLU A 829 -35.71 -21.00 12.27
N LYS A 830 -35.93 -20.05 11.36
CA LYS A 830 -36.30 -20.34 9.96
C LYS A 830 -35.28 -19.74 9.00
N SER A 831 -35.37 -20.05 7.71
CA SER A 831 -34.49 -19.47 6.66
C SER A 831 -34.49 -17.94 6.61
N VAL A 832 -35.51 -17.30 7.19
CA VAL A 832 -35.60 -15.84 7.40
C VAL A 832 -34.52 -15.31 8.37
N ASN A 833 -33.92 -16.17 9.19
CA ASN A 833 -32.82 -15.81 10.09
C ASN A 833 -31.59 -15.26 9.33
N ILE A 834 -31.41 -15.65 8.06
CA ILE A 834 -30.34 -15.13 7.19
C ILE A 834 -30.50 -13.61 7.04
N LEU A 835 -31.71 -13.14 6.73
CA LEU A 835 -32.02 -11.72 6.61
C LEU A 835 -31.82 -10.97 7.94
N SER A 836 -32.21 -11.61 9.05
CA SER A 836 -32.05 -11.04 10.39
C SER A 836 -30.56 -10.87 10.76
N LEU A 837 -29.70 -11.80 10.33
CA LEU A 837 -28.26 -11.75 10.57
C LEU A 837 -27.61 -10.53 9.92
N GLY A 838 -27.93 -10.25 8.64
CA GLY A 838 -27.35 -9.10 7.92
C GLY A 838 -27.62 -7.77 8.61
N LEU A 839 -28.84 -7.57 9.11
CA LEU A 839 -29.19 -6.37 9.88
C LEU A 839 -28.41 -6.31 11.20
N LEU A 840 -28.44 -7.40 11.99
CA LEU A 840 -27.84 -7.43 13.33
C LEU A 840 -26.30 -7.32 13.31
N GLU A 841 -25.64 -7.90 12.30
CA GLU A 841 -24.19 -7.81 12.12
C GLU A 841 -23.75 -6.36 11.92
N ALA A 842 -24.56 -5.54 11.24
CA ALA A 842 -24.28 -4.12 10.98
C ALA A 842 -24.70 -3.16 12.11
N MET A 843 -25.49 -3.60 13.09
CA MET A 843 -25.95 -2.72 14.17
C MET A 843 -24.83 -2.33 15.12
N ARG A 844 -24.82 -1.08 15.56
CA ARG A 844 -23.95 -0.65 16.65
C ARG A 844 -24.47 -1.12 18.01
N PRO A 845 -23.58 -1.27 19.02
CA PRO A 845 -23.95 -1.70 20.37
C PRO A 845 -25.11 -0.91 20.99
N SER A 846 -25.19 0.41 20.76
CA SER A 846 -26.27 1.28 21.25
C SER A 846 -27.65 0.95 20.66
N VAL A 847 -27.70 0.51 19.40
CA VAL A 847 -28.93 0.05 18.73
C VAL A 847 -29.33 -1.32 19.27
N VAL A 848 -28.36 -2.24 19.40
CA VAL A 848 -28.59 -3.57 19.98
C VAL A 848 -29.14 -3.48 21.41
N ALA A 849 -28.70 -2.50 22.21
CA ALA A 849 -29.20 -2.28 23.56
C ALA A 849 -30.73 -2.08 23.62
N LYS A 850 -31.34 -1.43 22.63
CA LYS A 850 -32.80 -1.25 22.57
C LYS A 850 -33.57 -2.57 22.42
N LEU A 851 -32.95 -3.59 21.79
CA LEU A 851 -33.51 -4.95 21.72
C LEU A 851 -33.55 -5.63 23.09
N PHE A 852 -32.63 -5.27 24.00
CA PHE A 852 -32.65 -5.72 25.39
C PHE A 852 -33.64 -4.93 26.25
N ASP A 853 -33.88 -3.65 25.94
CA ASP A 853 -34.86 -2.81 26.64
C ASP A 853 -36.31 -3.25 26.35
N SER A 854 -36.55 -3.82 25.16
CA SER A 854 -37.86 -4.41 24.78
C SER A 854 -38.06 -5.85 25.24
N GLY A 855 -37.00 -6.54 25.71
CA GLY A 855 -37.05 -7.94 26.13
C GLY A 855 -36.87 -8.96 25.00
N VAL A 856 -36.79 -8.51 23.74
CA VAL A 856 -36.68 -9.39 22.56
C VAL A 856 -35.37 -10.17 22.57
N ALA A 857 -34.25 -9.49 22.81
CA ALA A 857 -32.94 -10.12 22.78
C ALA A 857 -32.77 -11.23 23.83
N GLN A 858 -33.33 -11.04 25.04
CA GLN A 858 -33.33 -12.06 26.10
C GLN A 858 -34.14 -13.30 25.69
N GLU A 859 -35.29 -13.09 25.03
CA GLU A 859 -36.12 -14.18 24.53
C GLU A 859 -35.39 -14.97 23.43
N LEU A 860 -34.71 -14.29 22.51
CA LEU A 860 -33.89 -14.93 21.45
C LEU A 860 -32.70 -15.72 21.99
N LEU A 861 -32.00 -15.19 23.00
CA LEU A 861 -30.88 -15.87 23.65
C LEU A 861 -31.31 -17.18 24.31
N ILE A 862 -32.50 -17.21 24.90
CA ILE A 862 -33.06 -18.42 25.50
C ILE A 862 -33.65 -19.35 24.43
N SER A 863 -34.45 -18.85 23.49
CA SER A 863 -35.08 -19.69 22.48
C SER A 863 -34.08 -20.37 21.55
N GLY A 864 -32.98 -19.68 21.18
CA GLY A 864 -31.92 -20.25 20.36
C GLY A 864 -31.11 -21.39 21.03
N THR A 865 -31.36 -21.66 22.32
CA THR A 865 -30.77 -22.79 23.07
C THR A 865 -31.73 -23.98 23.26
N LEU A 866 -32.96 -23.92 22.71
CA LEU A 866 -33.99 -24.95 22.87
C LEU A 866 -33.85 -26.18 21.98
N SER A 867 -34.61 -27.23 22.31
CA SER A 867 -34.80 -28.41 21.45
C SER A 867 -35.69 -28.13 20.22
N ALA A 868 -36.69 -27.26 20.33
CA ALA A 868 -37.58 -26.92 19.21
C ALA A 868 -36.86 -26.19 18.05
N SER A 869 -35.75 -25.50 18.35
CA SER A 869 -34.88 -24.88 17.34
C SER A 869 -34.09 -25.89 16.50
N LEU A 870 -34.26 -27.20 16.72
CA LEU A 870 -33.50 -28.28 16.08
C LEU A 870 -34.13 -28.86 14.80
N ASN A 871 -35.39 -28.50 14.50
CA ASN A 871 -36.00 -28.74 13.18
C ASN A 871 -35.39 -27.82 12.09
N GLN A 872 -34.46 -26.93 12.47
CA GLN A 872 -33.65 -26.12 11.59
C GLN A 872 -32.81 -26.99 10.64
N SER A 873 -32.81 -26.62 9.36
CA SER A 873 -31.91 -27.17 8.35
C SER A 873 -30.45 -27.03 8.82
N SER A 874 -29.57 -27.93 8.39
CA SER A 874 -28.12 -27.81 8.63
C SER A 874 -27.53 -26.46 8.16
N LEU A 875 -28.23 -25.78 7.24
CA LEU A 875 -27.86 -24.50 6.66
C LEU A 875 -28.21 -23.30 7.56
N THR A 876 -29.27 -23.37 8.37
CA THR A 876 -29.75 -22.24 9.19
C THR A 876 -29.13 -22.17 10.57
N ARG A 877 -28.64 -23.29 11.12
CA ARG A 877 -28.04 -23.36 12.46
C ARG A 877 -26.79 -22.49 12.63
N PRO A 878 -25.84 -22.42 11.68
CA PRO A 878 -24.68 -21.53 11.80
C PRO A 878 -25.08 -20.05 11.87
N VAL A 879 -26.14 -19.66 11.17
CA VAL A 879 -26.70 -18.30 11.17
C VAL A 879 -27.27 -17.97 12.55
N THR A 880 -28.06 -18.87 13.12
CA THR A 880 -28.60 -18.75 14.49
C THR A 880 -27.48 -18.54 15.50
N ARG A 881 -26.42 -19.34 15.44
CA ARG A 881 -25.25 -19.20 16.33
C ARG A 881 -24.58 -17.84 16.17
N SER A 882 -24.45 -17.35 14.94
CA SER A 882 -23.90 -16.02 14.67
C SER A 882 -24.76 -14.92 15.29
N ILE A 883 -26.09 -15.02 15.20
CA ILE A 883 -27.03 -14.09 15.87
C ILE A 883 -26.81 -14.10 17.40
N LEU A 884 -26.79 -15.29 18.01
CA LEU A 884 -26.58 -15.45 19.45
C LEU A 884 -25.23 -14.87 19.90
N THR A 885 -24.17 -15.15 19.16
CA THR A 885 -22.82 -14.62 19.35
C THR A 885 -22.82 -13.08 19.32
N ILE A 886 -23.49 -12.47 18.33
CA ILE A 886 -23.54 -11.01 18.18
C ILE A 886 -24.29 -10.37 19.35
N LEU A 887 -25.47 -10.90 19.73
CA LEU A 887 -26.25 -10.38 20.86
C LEU A 887 -25.45 -10.45 22.17
N ALA A 888 -24.74 -11.55 22.40
CA ALA A 888 -23.92 -11.74 23.59
C ALA A 888 -22.66 -10.86 23.61
N ASN A 889 -22.16 -10.45 22.44
CA ASN A 889 -20.97 -9.61 22.33
C ASN A 889 -21.29 -8.10 22.40
N LYS A 890 -22.31 -7.64 21.66
CA LYS A 890 -22.67 -6.22 21.53
C LYS A 890 -23.42 -5.68 22.75
N TYR A 891 -23.80 -6.52 23.70
CA TYR A 891 -24.45 -6.13 24.96
C TYR A 891 -23.82 -6.79 26.20
N LYS A 892 -23.98 -6.17 27.37
CA LYS A 892 -23.52 -6.68 28.68
C LYS A 892 -24.52 -7.67 29.28
N ILE A 893 -24.66 -8.85 28.67
CA ILE A 893 -25.62 -9.86 29.13
C ILE A 893 -25.29 -10.43 30.51
N GLU A 894 -24.01 -10.41 30.94
CA GLU A 894 -23.62 -10.85 32.28
C GLU A 894 -24.13 -9.93 33.39
N GLY A 895 -24.51 -8.69 33.05
CA GLY A 895 -25.18 -7.77 33.96
C GLY A 895 -26.64 -8.12 34.24
N ILE A 896 -27.23 -9.06 33.49
CA ILE A 896 -28.64 -9.44 33.63
C ILE A 896 -28.75 -10.62 34.61
N SER A 897 -29.09 -10.32 35.87
CA SER A 897 -29.03 -11.24 37.01
C SER A 897 -29.90 -12.51 36.85
N TYR A 898 -31.01 -12.45 36.11
CA TYR A 898 -31.93 -13.57 35.90
C TYR A 898 -31.64 -14.39 34.62
N LEU A 899 -30.81 -13.88 33.71
CA LEU A 899 -30.51 -14.54 32.43
C LEU A 899 -29.37 -15.55 32.57
N MET A 900 -28.29 -15.16 33.26
CA MET A 900 -27.09 -16.00 33.40
C MET A 900 -27.37 -17.35 34.10
N PRO A 901 -28.07 -17.41 35.25
CA PRO A 901 -28.39 -18.68 35.89
C PRO A 901 -29.26 -19.60 35.01
N ARG A 902 -30.10 -19.00 34.16
CA ARG A 902 -30.95 -19.76 33.23
C ARG A 902 -30.14 -20.38 32.09
N LEU A 903 -29.16 -19.65 31.55
CA LEU A 903 -28.21 -20.18 30.56
C LEU A 903 -27.36 -21.30 31.17
N GLU A 904 -26.91 -21.14 32.41
CA GLU A 904 -26.17 -22.16 33.16
C GLU A 904 -27.00 -23.43 33.36
N GLY A 905 -28.22 -23.30 33.89
CA GLY A 905 -29.11 -24.45 34.09
C GLY A 905 -29.43 -25.19 32.78
N ARG A 906 -29.48 -24.47 31.65
CA ARG A 906 -29.69 -25.07 30.32
C ARG A 906 -28.47 -25.83 29.82
N LEU A 907 -27.28 -25.26 29.99
CA LEU A 907 -26.04 -25.95 29.66
C LEU A 907 -25.92 -27.24 30.47
N ASP A 908 -26.19 -27.18 31.78
CA ASP A 908 -26.13 -28.34 32.68
C ASP A 908 -27.14 -29.42 32.26
N THR A 909 -28.38 -29.03 31.97
CA THR A 909 -29.44 -29.94 31.48
C THR A 909 -29.05 -30.58 30.15
N ALA A 910 -28.54 -29.79 29.20
CA ALA A 910 -28.16 -30.29 27.88
C ALA A 910 -26.96 -31.24 27.95
N LEU A 911 -25.97 -30.96 28.79
CA LEU A 911 -24.81 -31.83 29.02
C LEU A 911 -25.22 -33.17 29.66
N GLN A 912 -26.11 -33.14 30.66
CA GLN A 912 -26.64 -34.34 31.30
C GLN A 912 -27.49 -35.18 30.34
N ASN A 913 -28.35 -34.54 29.54
CA ASN A 913 -29.16 -35.23 28.56
C ASN A 913 -28.31 -35.81 27.42
N ALA A 914 -27.27 -35.12 26.97
CA ALA A 914 -26.32 -35.65 25.99
C ALA A 914 -25.55 -36.87 26.54
N GLN A 915 -25.32 -36.95 27.84
CA GLN A 915 -24.69 -38.09 28.49
C GLN A 915 -25.62 -39.31 28.57
N ASN A 916 -26.90 -39.07 28.89
CA ASN A 916 -27.89 -40.11 29.17
C ASN A 916 -28.73 -40.52 27.94
N ALA A 917 -28.47 -39.93 26.77
CA ALA A 917 -29.22 -40.21 25.55
C ALA A 917 -29.12 -41.68 25.14
N ALA A 918 -30.28 -42.32 24.94
CA ALA A 918 -30.37 -43.72 24.52
C ALA A 918 -30.20 -43.91 22.99
N ASP A 919 -30.45 -42.85 22.20
CA ASP A 919 -30.33 -42.83 20.74
C ASP A 919 -29.32 -41.76 20.27
N SER A 920 -28.65 -42.04 19.16
CA SER A 920 -27.69 -41.17 18.48
C SER A 920 -28.31 -39.85 17.98
N ASP A 921 -29.58 -39.87 17.57
CA ASP A 921 -30.29 -38.67 17.10
C ASP A 921 -30.58 -37.71 18.27
N ASP A 922 -30.98 -38.24 19.43
CA ASP A 922 -31.17 -37.45 20.65
C ASP A 922 -29.84 -36.89 21.18
N ALA A 923 -28.77 -37.69 21.14
CA ALA A 923 -27.43 -37.19 21.49
C ALA A 923 -26.99 -36.04 20.57
N ALA A 924 -27.22 -36.15 19.25
CA ALA A 924 -26.93 -35.09 18.30
C ALA A 924 -27.74 -33.81 18.60
N ARG A 925 -29.03 -33.95 18.96
CA ARG A 925 -29.91 -32.84 19.35
C ARG A 925 -29.36 -32.06 20.55
N TYR A 926 -29.00 -32.74 21.64
CA TYR A 926 -28.45 -32.09 22.83
C TYR A 926 -27.08 -31.44 22.56
N LEU A 927 -26.24 -32.05 21.72
CA LEU A 927 -24.98 -31.46 21.29
C LEU A 927 -25.17 -30.12 20.56
N GLU A 928 -26.20 -30.00 19.71
CA GLU A 928 -26.52 -28.75 19.03
C GLU A 928 -26.95 -27.64 20.02
N GLN A 929 -27.69 -27.98 21.08
CA GLN A 929 -28.05 -27.04 22.15
C GLN A 929 -26.81 -26.53 22.88
N VAL A 930 -25.89 -27.44 23.22
CA VAL A 930 -24.60 -27.09 23.83
C VAL A 930 -23.81 -26.14 22.92
N SER A 931 -23.78 -26.38 21.61
CA SER A 931 -23.14 -25.47 20.65
C SER A 931 -23.77 -24.08 20.58
N SER A 932 -25.09 -23.95 20.77
CA SER A 932 -25.72 -22.62 20.85
C SER A 932 -25.24 -21.86 22.09
N VAL A 933 -25.05 -22.54 23.22
CA VAL A 933 -24.44 -21.93 24.42
C VAL A 933 -22.97 -21.58 24.16
N TYR A 934 -22.21 -22.43 23.44
CA TYR A 934 -20.83 -22.12 23.04
C TYR A 934 -20.77 -20.84 22.20
N ALA A 935 -21.72 -20.63 21.29
CA ALA A 935 -21.83 -19.41 20.49
C ALA A 935 -22.03 -18.16 21.38
N ILE A 936 -22.96 -18.22 22.33
CA ILE A 936 -23.18 -17.15 23.33
C ILE A 936 -21.89 -16.86 24.10
N VAL A 937 -21.20 -17.90 24.58
CA VAL A 937 -19.94 -17.74 25.32
C VAL A 937 -18.84 -17.17 24.44
N SER A 938 -18.78 -17.53 23.16
CA SER A 938 -17.83 -16.97 22.18
C SER A 938 -17.98 -15.44 22.06
N GLY A 939 -19.21 -14.92 22.07
CA GLY A 939 -19.47 -13.49 22.11
C GLY A 939 -19.03 -12.83 23.43
N LEU A 940 -19.34 -13.47 24.56
CA LEU A 940 -19.01 -13.00 25.91
C LEU A 940 -17.50 -12.88 26.17
N ILE A 941 -16.72 -13.90 25.81
CA ILE A 941 -15.30 -13.98 26.19
C ILE A 941 -14.43 -12.92 25.52
N ARG A 942 -14.87 -12.34 24.39
CA ARG A 942 -14.20 -11.22 23.72
C ARG A 942 -14.44 -9.87 24.40
N ARG A 943 -15.43 -9.80 25.30
CA ARG A 943 -15.83 -8.64 26.10
C ARG A 943 -15.74 -8.89 27.61
N PRO A 944 -14.67 -9.51 28.15
CA PRO A 944 -14.69 -9.99 29.53
C PRO A 944 -14.81 -8.81 30.50
N SER A 945 -15.95 -8.70 31.21
CA SER A 945 -16.24 -7.56 32.11
C SER A 945 -16.50 -7.96 33.57
N GLY A 946 -16.25 -9.20 33.98
CA GLY A 946 -16.42 -9.64 35.39
C GLY A 946 -16.26 -11.14 35.62
N THR A 947 -16.58 -11.59 36.84
CA THR A 947 -16.61 -13.00 37.29
C THR A 947 -17.91 -13.73 36.95
N GLN A 948 -18.93 -13.00 36.48
CA GLN A 948 -20.29 -13.49 36.27
C GLN A 948 -20.42 -14.57 35.17
N ALA A 949 -19.46 -14.69 34.24
CA ALA A 949 -19.42 -15.75 33.24
C ALA A 949 -18.58 -16.98 33.66
N ARG A 950 -17.98 -16.96 34.87
CA ARG A 950 -17.02 -17.97 35.32
C ARG A 950 -17.65 -19.35 35.47
N ALA A 951 -18.88 -19.44 35.95
CA ALA A 951 -19.59 -20.70 36.12
C ALA A 951 -19.85 -21.38 34.77
N LEU A 952 -20.35 -20.63 33.77
CA LEU A 952 -20.46 -21.13 32.39
C LEU A 952 -19.11 -21.64 31.85
N ILE A 953 -18.03 -20.86 31.97
CA ILE A 953 -16.69 -21.27 31.49
C ILE A 953 -16.20 -22.53 32.21
N GLN A 954 -16.47 -22.67 33.51
CA GLN A 954 -16.14 -23.87 34.28
C GLN A 954 -16.89 -25.11 33.77
N ARG A 955 -18.19 -24.99 33.46
CA ARG A 955 -18.96 -26.09 32.85
C ARG A 955 -18.43 -26.50 31.48
N LEU A 956 -18.03 -25.52 30.66
CA LEU A 956 -17.38 -25.79 29.37
C LEU A 956 -16.05 -26.54 29.51
N ARG A 957 -15.27 -26.22 30.55
CA ARG A 957 -14.02 -26.91 30.87
C ARG A 957 -14.25 -28.38 31.23
N GLU A 958 -15.37 -28.70 31.86
CA GLU A 958 -15.74 -30.06 32.27
C GLU A 958 -16.32 -30.89 31.10
N ALA A 959 -16.83 -30.25 30.04
CA ALA A 959 -17.50 -30.91 28.93
C ALA A 959 -16.69 -32.06 28.26
N PRO A 960 -15.36 -31.96 28.04
CA PRO A 960 -14.57 -33.06 27.45
C PRO A 960 -14.43 -34.30 28.35
N ARG A 961 -14.78 -34.20 29.64
CA ARG A 961 -14.71 -35.31 30.61
C ARG A 961 -15.77 -36.39 30.36
N ASN A 962 -16.81 -36.07 29.59
CA ASN A 962 -17.85 -37.03 29.24
C ASN A 962 -17.29 -38.18 28.37
N GLU A 963 -17.51 -39.42 28.78
CA GLU A 963 -16.96 -40.60 28.10
C GLU A 963 -17.66 -40.92 26.77
N THR A 964 -18.94 -40.58 26.62
CA THR A 964 -19.73 -40.87 25.41
C THR A 964 -19.61 -39.75 24.38
N THR A 965 -19.78 -38.50 24.80
CA THR A 965 -19.87 -37.33 23.90
C THR A 965 -18.72 -36.34 24.03
N GLY A 966 -17.77 -36.54 24.95
CA GLY A 966 -16.70 -35.58 25.25
C GLY A 966 -15.80 -35.23 24.06
N HIS A 967 -15.54 -36.18 23.16
CA HIS A 967 -14.78 -35.93 21.92
C HIS A 967 -15.51 -34.98 20.96
N LEU A 968 -16.85 -35.09 20.86
CA LEU A 968 -17.68 -34.20 20.03
C LEU A 968 -17.77 -32.79 20.63
N LEU A 969 -17.89 -32.71 21.95
CA LEU A 969 -17.88 -31.45 22.70
C LEU A 969 -16.50 -30.77 22.64
N ALA A 970 -15.42 -31.54 22.71
CA ALA A 970 -14.05 -31.05 22.58
C ALA A 970 -13.80 -30.36 21.23
N ARG A 971 -14.24 -30.98 20.12
CA ARG A 971 -14.15 -30.37 18.78
C ARG A 971 -14.87 -29.03 18.70
N ARG A 972 -16.03 -28.92 19.34
CA ARG A 972 -16.88 -27.70 19.29
C ARG A 972 -16.29 -26.53 20.08
N LEU A 973 -15.40 -26.77 21.04
CA LEU A 973 -14.74 -25.70 21.82
C LEU A 973 -13.86 -24.79 20.96
N GLU A 974 -13.41 -25.26 19.79
CA GLU A 974 -12.74 -24.44 18.79
C GLU A 974 -13.52 -23.16 18.47
N MET A 975 -14.86 -23.23 18.42
CA MET A 975 -15.76 -22.10 18.11
C MET A 975 -15.56 -20.91 19.05
N LEU A 976 -15.12 -21.14 20.28
CA LEU A 976 -14.88 -20.05 21.23
C LEU A 976 -13.78 -19.11 20.72
N VAL A 977 -12.70 -19.66 20.16
CA VAL A 977 -11.49 -18.91 19.86
C VAL A 977 -11.21 -18.74 18.37
N ALA A 978 -11.86 -19.54 17.52
CA ALA A 978 -11.76 -19.42 16.08
C ALA A 978 -12.11 -17.99 15.60
N PRO A 979 -11.41 -17.45 14.59
CA PRO A 979 -11.78 -16.20 13.94
C PRO A 979 -13.22 -16.28 13.40
N GLN A 980 -14.04 -15.28 13.70
CA GLN A 980 -15.42 -15.16 13.22
C GLN A 980 -15.66 -13.76 12.67
N LYS A 981 -16.26 -13.67 11.47
CA LYS A 981 -16.54 -12.39 10.77
C LYS A 981 -17.38 -11.43 11.63
N CYS A 982 -18.36 -11.95 12.36
CA CYS A 982 -19.25 -11.17 13.21
C CYS A 982 -18.63 -10.69 14.54
N LEU A 983 -17.37 -11.06 14.82
CA LEU A 983 -16.62 -10.69 16.03
C LEU A 983 -15.38 -9.85 15.68
N THR A 984 -15.46 -9.05 14.63
CA THR A 984 -14.41 -8.12 14.19
C THR A 984 -14.81 -6.68 14.52
N LYS A 985 -13.83 -5.78 14.57
CA LYS A 985 -14.12 -4.34 14.75
C LYS A 985 -14.95 -3.78 13.59
N GLU A 986 -14.80 -4.33 12.38
CA GLU A 986 -15.58 -3.95 11.19
C GLU A 986 -17.08 -4.25 11.35
N SER A 987 -17.45 -5.31 12.07
CA SER A 987 -18.85 -5.63 12.42
C SER A 987 -19.32 -4.94 13.71
N PHE A 988 -18.61 -3.91 14.16
CA PHE A 988 -18.86 -3.21 15.43
C PHE A 988 -18.87 -4.12 16.66
N ALA A 989 -18.17 -5.26 16.59
CA ALA A 989 -18.02 -6.15 17.72
C ALA A 989 -17.11 -5.53 18.79
N ILE A 990 -17.44 -5.79 20.07
CA ILE A 990 -16.65 -5.34 21.20
C ILE A 990 -15.59 -6.39 21.50
N VAL A 991 -14.34 -6.11 21.12
CA VAL A 991 -13.19 -7.00 21.31
C VAL A 991 -12.12 -6.34 22.18
N LYS A 992 -11.90 -6.86 23.39
CA LYS A 992 -10.89 -6.36 24.33
C LYS A 992 -9.51 -6.95 24.02
N PRO A 993 -8.42 -6.18 23.96
CA PRO A 993 -7.11 -6.67 23.49
C PRO A 993 -6.58 -7.95 24.17
N LEU A 994 -6.77 -8.11 25.48
CA LEU A 994 -6.21 -9.24 26.26
C LEU A 994 -7.16 -10.44 26.40
N TRP A 995 -8.25 -10.49 25.62
CA TRP A 995 -9.25 -11.54 25.76
C TRP A 995 -8.68 -12.94 25.51
N THR A 996 -7.75 -13.08 24.56
CA THR A 996 -7.08 -14.34 24.21
C THR A 996 -6.20 -14.87 25.35
N GLN A 997 -5.43 -13.98 26.00
CA GLN A 997 -4.63 -14.33 27.17
C GLN A 997 -5.53 -14.77 28.33
N LYS A 998 -6.61 -14.02 28.58
CA LYS A 998 -7.55 -14.34 29.66
C LYS A 998 -8.19 -15.71 29.46
N ILE A 999 -8.71 -16.02 28.27
CA ILE A 999 -9.33 -17.33 28.01
C ILE A 999 -8.30 -18.46 27.98
N TYR A 1000 -7.05 -18.18 27.61
CA TYR A 1000 -5.98 -19.17 27.73
C TYR A 1000 -5.80 -19.62 29.18
N PHE A 1001 -5.61 -18.68 30.11
CA PHE A 1001 -5.42 -19.01 31.52
C PHE A 1001 -6.69 -19.52 32.22
N GLU A 1002 -7.86 -19.00 31.86
CA GLU A 1002 -9.13 -19.40 32.48
C GLU A 1002 -9.72 -20.69 31.92
N LEU A 1003 -9.36 -21.13 30.71
CA LEU A 1003 -9.95 -22.32 30.08
C LEU A 1003 -8.89 -23.28 29.54
N VAL A 1004 -8.00 -22.82 28.66
CA VAL A 1004 -7.09 -23.72 27.93
C VAL A 1004 -6.01 -24.33 28.82
N LYS A 1005 -5.34 -23.55 29.67
CA LYS A 1005 -4.26 -24.02 30.53
C LYS A 1005 -4.71 -25.10 31.52
N PRO A 1006 -5.82 -24.94 32.28
CA PRO A 1006 -6.36 -26.02 33.10
C PRO A 1006 -6.72 -27.31 32.33
N MET A 1007 -7.13 -27.16 31.06
CA MET A 1007 -7.41 -28.31 30.19
C MET A 1007 -6.13 -28.99 29.72
N LEU A 1008 -5.06 -28.22 29.47
CA LEU A 1008 -3.73 -28.73 29.13
C LEU A 1008 -3.13 -29.53 30.30
N ASP A 1009 -3.32 -29.07 31.53
CA ASP A 1009 -2.90 -29.80 32.73
C ASP A 1009 -3.54 -31.20 32.77
N THR A 1010 -4.83 -31.29 32.44
CA THR A 1010 -5.55 -32.58 32.35
C THR A 1010 -5.09 -33.42 31.14
N ALA A 1011 -4.84 -32.78 29.99
CA ALA A 1011 -4.39 -33.43 28.76
C ALA A 1011 -2.99 -34.09 28.88
N THR A 1012 -2.14 -33.55 29.76
CA THR A 1012 -0.74 -33.96 29.95
C THR A 1012 -0.46 -34.64 31.29
N ALA A 1013 -1.46 -34.77 32.16
CA ALA A 1013 -1.35 -35.44 33.45
C ALA A 1013 -0.83 -36.88 33.32
N GLN A 1014 0.24 -37.20 34.04
CA GLN A 1014 0.84 -38.54 34.09
C GLN A 1014 0.15 -39.47 35.10
N ASP A 1015 -0.61 -38.91 36.03
CA ASP A 1015 -1.33 -39.64 37.07
C ASP A 1015 -2.44 -40.54 36.46
N PRO A 1016 -2.49 -41.85 36.78
CA PRO A 1016 -3.60 -42.74 36.43
C PRO A 1016 -4.95 -42.28 36.99
N GLU A 1017 -4.97 -41.57 38.13
CA GLU A 1017 -6.20 -41.05 38.76
C GLU A 1017 -6.76 -39.80 38.05
N ALA A 1018 -5.97 -39.15 37.19
CA ALA A 1018 -6.36 -37.94 36.47
C ALA A 1018 -7.33 -38.18 35.28
N GLY A 1019 -7.75 -39.42 35.03
CA GLY A 1019 -8.78 -39.79 34.05
C GLY A 1019 -8.37 -40.85 33.02
N SER A 1020 -9.35 -41.49 32.38
CA SER A 1020 -9.12 -42.54 31.38
C SER A 1020 -8.34 -42.02 30.15
N PRO A 1021 -7.66 -42.90 29.39
CA PRO A 1021 -6.95 -42.51 28.15
C PRO A 1021 -7.84 -41.76 27.14
N LEU A 1022 -9.14 -42.08 27.12
CA LEU A 1022 -10.13 -41.41 26.30
C LEU A 1022 -10.37 -39.97 26.75
N ILE A 1023 -10.57 -39.74 28.05
CA ILE A 1023 -10.77 -38.39 28.60
C ILE A 1023 -9.55 -37.51 28.31
N LYS A 1024 -8.33 -38.02 28.56
CA LYS A 1024 -7.09 -37.29 28.24
C LYS A 1024 -7.01 -36.95 26.75
N THR A 1025 -7.46 -37.86 25.87
CA THR A 1025 -7.52 -37.63 24.41
C THR A 1025 -8.54 -36.54 24.04
N ASN A 1026 -9.72 -36.52 24.67
CA ASN A 1026 -10.73 -35.47 24.47
C ASN A 1026 -10.17 -34.09 24.84
N TYR A 1027 -9.45 -34.00 25.98
CA TYR A 1027 -8.81 -32.76 26.39
C TYR A 1027 -7.70 -32.31 25.42
N ARG A 1028 -6.92 -33.24 24.85
CA ARG A 1028 -5.92 -32.92 23.81
C ARG A 1028 -6.57 -32.36 22.55
N VAL A 1029 -7.68 -32.96 22.09
CA VAL A 1029 -8.45 -32.46 20.93
C VAL A 1029 -8.90 -31.02 21.17
N ALA A 1030 -9.51 -30.74 22.33
CA ALA A 1030 -9.98 -29.41 22.67
C ALA A 1030 -8.84 -28.38 22.75
N VAL A 1031 -7.76 -28.68 23.47
CA VAL A 1031 -6.63 -27.77 23.65
C VAL A 1031 -5.99 -27.43 22.30
N LEU A 1032 -5.70 -28.42 21.47
CA LEU A 1032 -5.03 -28.21 20.18
C LEU A 1032 -5.93 -27.48 19.17
N ALA A 1033 -7.23 -27.81 19.14
CA ALA A 1033 -8.20 -27.12 18.31
C ALA A 1033 -8.38 -25.64 18.70
N MET A 1034 -8.15 -25.29 19.97
CA MET A 1034 -8.17 -23.90 20.43
C MET A 1034 -6.83 -23.17 20.22
N VAL A 1035 -5.71 -23.80 20.61
CA VAL A 1035 -4.36 -23.19 20.57
C VAL A 1035 -3.93 -22.85 19.14
N LYS A 1036 -4.37 -23.60 18.12
CA LYS A 1036 -4.05 -23.26 16.72
C LYS A 1036 -4.50 -21.85 16.31
N HIS A 1037 -5.54 -21.31 16.95
CA HIS A 1037 -6.07 -19.97 16.72
C HIS A 1037 -5.45 -18.89 17.63
N MET A 1038 -4.55 -19.26 18.54
CA MET A 1038 -3.92 -18.33 19.49
C MET A 1038 -2.48 -17.97 19.06
N PRO A 1039 -2.06 -16.70 19.21
CA PRO A 1039 -0.66 -16.29 19.02
C PRO A 1039 0.31 -17.10 19.88
N PHE A 1040 1.46 -17.47 19.31
CA PHE A 1040 2.48 -18.30 19.98
C PHE A 1040 2.94 -17.71 21.32
N ALA A 1041 3.18 -16.39 21.37
CA ALA A 1041 3.63 -15.67 22.56
C ALA A 1041 2.70 -15.81 23.80
N ILE A 1042 1.46 -16.27 23.65
CA ILE A 1042 0.55 -16.51 24.78
C ILE A 1042 0.86 -17.82 25.50
N TRP A 1043 1.36 -18.82 24.78
CA TRP A 1043 1.52 -20.20 25.25
C TRP A 1043 2.95 -20.71 25.10
N GLU A 1044 3.91 -19.82 24.84
CA GLU A 1044 5.33 -20.11 24.66
C GLU A 1044 5.92 -20.92 25.83
N ASP A 1045 5.64 -20.50 27.07
CA ASP A 1045 6.06 -21.19 28.29
C ASP A 1045 5.54 -22.62 28.40
N ASP A 1046 4.36 -22.87 27.82
CA ASP A 1046 3.68 -24.17 27.85
C ASP A 1046 3.93 -24.98 26.54
N SER A 1047 4.80 -24.49 25.65
CA SER A 1047 5.07 -25.08 24.32
C SER A 1047 5.52 -26.54 24.38
N ALA A 1048 6.33 -26.92 25.38
CA ALA A 1048 6.77 -28.31 25.59
C ALA A 1048 5.60 -29.24 25.98
N ALA A 1049 4.66 -28.77 26.80
CA ALA A 1049 3.48 -29.53 27.17
C ALA A 1049 2.51 -29.69 25.99
N ILE A 1050 2.29 -28.62 25.23
CA ILE A 1050 1.47 -28.62 24.01
C ILE A 1050 2.07 -29.52 22.93
N LEU A 1051 3.39 -29.50 22.75
CA LEU A 1051 4.12 -30.38 21.84
C LEU A 1051 3.89 -31.86 22.18
N ARG A 1052 4.01 -32.23 23.47
CA ARG A 1052 3.74 -33.60 23.94
C ARG A 1052 2.28 -34.00 23.72
N ALA A 1053 1.34 -33.09 23.96
CA ALA A 1053 -0.08 -33.31 23.69
C ALA A 1053 -0.34 -33.57 22.20
N ALA A 1054 0.27 -32.78 21.31
CA ALA A 1054 0.15 -32.93 19.86
C ALA A 1054 0.73 -34.27 19.37
N ILE A 1055 1.93 -34.65 19.83
CA ILE A 1055 2.56 -35.92 19.49
C ILE A 1055 1.69 -37.10 19.95
N SER A 1056 1.24 -37.07 21.21
CA SER A 1056 0.43 -38.16 21.77
C SER A 1056 -0.92 -38.30 21.06
N LEU A 1057 -1.58 -37.19 20.71
CA LEU A 1057 -2.84 -37.22 19.96
C LEU A 1057 -2.64 -37.84 18.57
N SER A 1058 -1.63 -37.38 17.83
CA SER A 1058 -1.33 -37.86 16.48
C SER A 1058 -0.95 -39.34 16.45
N GLN A 1059 -0.22 -39.83 17.45
CA GLN A 1059 0.14 -41.25 17.57
C GLN A 1059 -1.08 -42.14 17.86
N ASN A 1060 -2.03 -41.66 18.67
CA ASN A 1060 -3.18 -42.46 19.10
C ASN A 1060 -4.30 -42.53 18.06
N LEU A 1061 -4.56 -41.44 17.34
CA LEU A 1061 -5.68 -41.31 16.40
C LEU A 1061 -5.28 -41.42 14.92
N GLY A 1062 -4.01 -41.19 14.59
CA GLY A 1062 -3.54 -41.17 13.20
C GLY A 1062 -4.00 -39.93 12.40
N PRO A 1063 -3.66 -39.84 11.11
CA PRO A 1063 -3.98 -38.68 10.26
C PRO A 1063 -5.48 -38.50 10.09
N GLY A 1064 -5.96 -37.28 10.31
CA GLY A 1064 -7.37 -36.94 10.15
C GLY A 1064 -7.72 -35.56 10.71
N PRO A 1065 -9.01 -35.20 10.67
CA PRO A 1065 -9.48 -33.89 11.13
C PRO A 1065 -9.16 -33.58 12.60
N ASP A 1066 -9.11 -34.58 13.48
CA ASP A 1066 -8.77 -34.37 14.91
C ASP A 1066 -7.26 -34.12 15.12
N THR A 1067 -6.40 -34.59 14.21
CA THR A 1067 -4.93 -34.46 14.30
C THR A 1067 -4.39 -33.35 13.41
N LEU A 1068 -5.20 -32.81 12.50
CA LEU A 1068 -4.85 -31.64 11.70
C LEU A 1068 -4.47 -30.41 12.57
N PRO A 1069 -5.24 -30.03 13.61
CA PRO A 1069 -4.82 -29.01 14.58
C PRO A 1069 -3.45 -29.29 15.21
N ALA A 1070 -3.17 -30.56 15.51
CA ALA A 1070 -1.90 -30.96 16.08
C ALA A 1070 -0.75 -30.67 15.10
N LEU A 1071 -0.89 -31.03 13.81
CA LEU A 1071 0.12 -30.76 12.78
C LEU A 1071 0.38 -29.26 12.57
N GLU A 1072 -0.66 -28.43 12.62
CA GLU A 1072 -0.51 -26.96 12.53
C GLU A 1072 0.26 -26.39 13.73
N VAL A 1073 -0.08 -26.83 14.94
CA VAL A 1073 0.61 -26.42 16.16
C VAL A 1073 2.06 -26.91 16.16
N LEU A 1074 2.33 -28.15 15.74
CA LEU A 1074 3.68 -28.69 15.58
C LEU A 1074 4.53 -27.85 14.62
N LYS A 1075 3.96 -27.49 13.46
CA LYS A 1075 4.63 -26.60 12.50
C LYS A 1075 4.96 -25.25 13.13
N ARG A 1076 4.03 -24.67 13.91
CA ARG A 1076 4.25 -23.38 14.58
C ARG A 1076 5.36 -23.47 15.64
N VAL A 1077 5.39 -24.54 16.44
CA VAL A 1077 6.48 -24.77 17.41
C VAL A 1077 7.83 -24.93 16.71
N LEU A 1078 7.88 -25.65 15.59
CA LEU A 1078 9.14 -25.81 14.82
C LEU A 1078 9.66 -24.49 14.24
N ALA A 1079 8.77 -23.55 13.92
CA ALA A 1079 9.15 -22.24 13.40
C ALA A 1079 9.64 -21.28 14.50
N GLU A 1080 8.93 -21.23 15.63
CA GLU A 1080 9.17 -20.23 16.69
C GLU A 1080 10.11 -20.73 17.81
N ALA A 1081 10.05 -22.02 18.14
CA ALA A 1081 10.81 -22.64 19.24
C ALA A 1081 11.37 -24.03 18.86
N PRO A 1082 12.28 -24.13 17.87
CA PRO A 1082 12.80 -25.40 17.37
C PRO A 1082 13.51 -26.22 18.45
N ALA A 1083 14.22 -25.58 19.39
CA ALA A 1083 14.93 -26.25 20.47
C ALA A 1083 14.04 -27.20 21.30
N THR A 1084 12.79 -26.80 21.56
CA THR A 1084 11.80 -27.60 22.29
C THR A 1084 11.42 -28.89 21.56
N ALA A 1085 11.55 -28.92 20.23
CA ALA A 1085 11.17 -30.05 19.37
C ALA A 1085 12.32 -31.01 19.05
N GLN A 1086 13.58 -30.64 19.36
CA GLN A 1086 14.79 -31.38 18.99
C GLN A 1086 14.82 -32.81 19.56
N GLU A 1087 14.38 -33.00 20.81
CA GLU A 1087 14.35 -34.34 21.44
C GLU A 1087 13.26 -35.26 20.86
N TYR A 1088 12.31 -34.69 20.11
CA TYR A 1088 11.15 -35.41 19.57
C TYR A 1088 11.25 -35.74 18.08
N VAL A 1089 12.41 -35.55 17.44
CA VAL A 1089 12.62 -35.80 15.99
C VAL A 1089 12.10 -37.17 15.55
N LYS A 1090 12.38 -38.23 16.32
CA LYS A 1090 11.86 -39.58 16.05
C LYS A 1090 10.33 -39.62 15.99
N SER A 1091 9.68 -39.00 16.96
CA SER A 1091 8.21 -38.98 17.05
C SER A 1091 7.59 -38.08 15.98
N LEU A 1092 8.22 -36.94 15.64
CA LEU A 1092 7.79 -36.04 14.56
C LEU A 1092 7.84 -36.73 13.19
N ILE A 1093 8.89 -37.51 12.93
CA ILE A 1093 8.98 -38.32 11.70
C ILE A 1093 7.93 -39.43 11.74
N GLY A 1094 7.80 -40.14 12.87
CA GLY A 1094 6.85 -41.23 13.04
C GLY A 1094 5.38 -40.83 12.82
N LEU A 1095 4.99 -39.62 13.23
CA LEU A 1095 3.62 -39.10 13.02
C LEU A 1095 3.41 -38.50 11.62
N ALA A 1096 4.45 -37.99 10.97
CA ALA A 1096 4.32 -37.35 9.67
C ALA A 1096 4.25 -38.36 8.52
N LEU A 1097 4.97 -39.48 8.61
CA LEU A 1097 5.00 -40.50 7.56
C LEU A 1097 3.61 -41.04 7.16
N PRO A 1098 2.71 -41.40 8.10
CA PRO A 1098 1.36 -41.84 7.75
C PRO A 1098 0.49 -40.80 7.02
N CYS A 1099 0.82 -39.51 7.11
CA CYS A 1099 0.03 -38.45 6.48
C CYS A 1099 0.23 -38.36 4.95
N PHE A 1100 1.33 -38.88 4.42
CA PHE A 1100 1.64 -38.84 2.98
C PHE A 1100 2.11 -40.19 2.39
N SER A 1101 2.30 -41.22 3.22
CA SER A 1101 2.62 -42.59 2.79
C SER A 1101 1.47 -43.54 3.12
N ALA A 1102 0.79 -44.02 2.08
CA ALA A 1102 -0.29 -45.01 2.21
C ALA A 1102 0.19 -46.32 2.87
N LYS A 1103 1.45 -46.70 2.66
CA LYS A 1103 2.07 -47.87 3.28
C LYS A 1103 2.24 -47.68 4.79
N ALA A 1104 2.70 -46.50 5.21
CA ALA A 1104 2.84 -46.16 6.63
C ALA A 1104 1.47 -46.01 7.31
N ALA A 1105 0.48 -45.45 6.62
CA ALA A 1105 -0.90 -45.36 7.10
C ALA A 1105 -1.53 -46.74 7.35
N ALA A 1106 -1.30 -47.72 6.46
CA ALA A 1106 -1.81 -49.08 6.60
C ALA A 1106 -1.22 -49.86 7.80
N GLN A 1107 -0.13 -49.36 8.39
CA GLN A 1107 0.51 -49.97 9.57
C GLN A 1107 -0.01 -49.42 10.90
N LEU A 1108 -0.85 -48.37 10.87
CA LEU A 1108 -1.46 -47.83 12.09
C LEU A 1108 -2.60 -48.74 12.55
N THR A 1109 -2.49 -49.23 13.79
CA THR A 1109 -3.55 -49.99 14.45
C THR A 1109 -4.36 -49.06 15.35
N ARG A 1110 -5.68 -49.22 15.34
CA ARG A 1110 -6.57 -48.50 16.25
C ARG A 1110 -6.22 -48.89 17.69
N SER A 1111 -6.06 -47.91 18.56
CA SER A 1111 -5.81 -48.14 19.98
C SER A 1111 -6.92 -48.98 20.63
N GLU A 1112 -6.55 -50.02 21.38
CA GLU A 1112 -7.50 -50.98 22.00
C GLU A 1112 -8.46 -50.33 23.02
N TRP A 1113 -8.03 -49.25 23.67
CA TRP A 1113 -8.83 -48.50 24.64
C TRP A 1113 -9.88 -47.57 23.99
N LEU A 1114 -9.85 -47.37 22.66
CA LEU A 1114 -10.76 -46.46 21.97
C LEU A 1114 -12.14 -47.14 21.80
N PRO A 1115 -13.24 -46.61 22.39
CA PRO A 1115 -14.56 -47.26 22.34
C PRO A 1115 -15.03 -47.51 20.91
N ALA A 1116 -15.73 -48.63 20.66
CA ALA A 1116 -16.27 -48.98 19.35
C ALA A 1116 -17.16 -47.87 18.76
N GLY A 1117 -17.93 -47.18 19.60
CA GLY A 1117 -18.78 -46.02 19.26
C GLY A 1117 -18.08 -44.66 19.17
N TYR A 1118 -16.75 -44.58 19.24
CA TYR A 1118 -16.02 -43.34 18.95
C TYR A 1118 -16.32 -42.88 17.53
N VAL A 1119 -16.86 -41.67 17.36
CA VAL A 1119 -17.18 -41.10 16.04
C VAL A 1119 -15.97 -40.28 15.58
N PRO A 1120 -15.15 -40.75 14.61
CA PRO A 1120 -14.09 -39.94 14.04
C PRO A 1120 -14.71 -38.73 13.33
N ALA A 1121 -14.06 -37.57 13.36
CA ALA A 1121 -14.51 -36.48 12.53
C ALA A 1121 -14.42 -36.88 11.04
N ARG A 1122 -15.36 -36.38 10.21
CA ARG A 1122 -15.48 -36.82 8.80
C ARG A 1122 -14.20 -36.51 8.03
N THR A 1123 -13.49 -37.55 7.61
CA THR A 1123 -12.31 -37.41 6.76
C THR A 1123 -12.74 -37.13 5.32
N SER A 1124 -12.45 -35.93 4.81
CA SER A 1124 -12.55 -35.62 3.39
C SER A 1124 -11.20 -35.81 2.69
N PRO A 1125 -11.17 -36.02 1.36
CA PRO A 1125 -9.93 -36.03 0.58
C PRO A 1125 -9.09 -34.76 0.77
N GLU A 1126 -9.74 -33.62 0.97
CA GLU A 1126 -9.11 -32.32 1.24
C GLU A 1126 -8.38 -32.30 2.57
N VAL A 1127 -9.01 -32.79 3.64
CA VAL A 1127 -8.38 -32.88 4.97
C VAL A 1127 -7.17 -33.82 4.93
N GLY A 1128 -7.26 -34.93 4.20
CA GLY A 1128 -6.13 -35.83 3.97
C GLY A 1128 -4.99 -35.14 3.22
N ALA A 1129 -5.31 -34.35 2.17
CA ALA A 1129 -4.32 -33.58 1.43
C ALA A 1129 -3.63 -32.52 2.30
N GLU A 1130 -4.39 -31.79 3.14
CA GLU A 1130 -3.85 -30.79 4.07
C GLU A 1130 -2.95 -31.42 5.16
N CYS A 1131 -3.36 -32.56 5.73
CA CYS A 1131 -2.50 -33.32 6.65
C CYS A 1131 -1.18 -33.72 5.96
N GLY A 1132 -1.26 -34.22 4.72
CA GLY A 1132 -0.08 -34.55 3.92
C GLY A 1132 0.80 -33.34 3.64
N ARG A 1133 0.19 -32.16 3.37
CA ARG A 1133 0.89 -30.90 3.11
C ARG A 1133 1.71 -30.47 4.32
N LEU A 1134 1.07 -30.37 5.49
CA LEU A 1134 1.72 -29.98 6.73
C LEU A 1134 2.78 -30.98 7.17
N ALA A 1135 2.52 -32.28 7.02
CA ALA A 1135 3.49 -33.33 7.34
C ALA A 1135 4.74 -33.27 6.46
N LEU A 1136 4.59 -32.99 5.15
CA LEU A 1136 5.72 -32.79 4.25
C LEU A 1136 6.51 -31.52 4.55
N GLU A 1137 5.85 -30.44 4.97
CA GLU A 1137 6.50 -29.21 5.44
C GLU A 1137 7.29 -29.46 6.73
N VAL A 1138 6.69 -30.15 7.71
CA VAL A 1138 7.34 -30.54 8.97
C VAL A 1138 8.58 -31.39 8.69
N VAL A 1139 8.44 -32.49 7.93
CA VAL A 1139 9.56 -33.38 7.60
C VAL A 1139 10.61 -32.66 6.75
N GLY A 1140 10.20 -31.86 5.78
CA GLY A 1140 11.10 -31.11 4.90
C GLY A 1140 11.93 -30.05 5.62
N ALA A 1141 11.44 -29.53 6.76
CA ALA A 1141 12.15 -28.53 7.56
C ALA A 1141 13.22 -29.14 8.50
N LEU A 1142 13.04 -30.39 8.98
CA LEU A 1142 13.93 -31.01 9.98
C LEU A 1142 15.44 -30.95 9.63
N PRO A 1143 15.88 -31.21 8.39
CA PRO A 1143 17.30 -31.13 8.00
C PRO A 1143 17.92 -29.74 8.15
N ARG A 1144 17.10 -28.69 8.04
CA ARG A 1144 17.54 -27.29 8.12
C ARG A 1144 17.49 -26.76 9.54
N LEU A 1145 16.53 -27.26 10.34
CA LEU A 1145 16.30 -26.79 11.70
C LEU A 1145 17.17 -27.48 12.75
N PHE A 1146 17.58 -28.73 12.50
CA PHE A 1146 18.33 -29.53 13.46
C PHE A 1146 19.70 -29.93 12.91
N GLU A 1147 20.68 -30.02 13.81
CA GLU A 1147 22.00 -30.51 13.46
C GLU A 1147 21.95 -31.96 12.95
N SER A 1148 22.83 -32.29 12.00
CA SER A 1148 22.84 -33.58 11.29
C SER A 1148 22.81 -34.80 12.23
N ARG A 1149 23.48 -34.74 13.40
CA ARG A 1149 23.51 -35.86 14.37
C ARG A 1149 22.12 -36.33 14.82
N PHE A 1150 21.12 -35.45 14.87
CA PHE A 1150 19.76 -35.79 15.29
C PHE A 1150 18.90 -36.36 14.16
N VAL A 1151 19.29 -36.12 12.90
CA VAL A 1151 18.48 -36.41 11.70
C VAL A 1151 19.05 -37.58 10.89
N VAL A 1152 20.37 -37.76 10.89
CA VAL A 1152 21.12 -38.84 10.19
C VAL A 1152 20.53 -40.23 10.43
N PRO A 1153 20.15 -40.64 11.66
CA PRO A 1153 19.59 -41.98 11.90
C PRO A 1153 18.33 -42.30 11.08
N PHE A 1154 17.60 -41.27 10.63
CA PHE A 1154 16.30 -41.41 9.96
C PHE A 1154 16.39 -41.26 8.43
N VAL A 1155 17.55 -40.85 7.89
CA VAL A 1155 17.75 -40.58 6.45
C VAL A 1155 17.32 -41.75 5.55
N PRO A 1156 17.68 -43.03 5.83
CA PRO A 1156 17.29 -44.15 4.96
C PRO A 1156 15.77 -44.35 4.89
N GLN A 1157 15.08 -44.20 6.03
CA GLN A 1157 13.63 -44.34 6.12
C GLN A 1157 12.93 -43.19 5.41
N VAL A 1158 13.29 -41.94 5.72
CA VAL A 1158 12.61 -40.75 5.21
C VAL A 1158 12.80 -40.58 3.71
N ARG A 1159 14.01 -40.81 3.17
CA ARG A 1159 14.25 -40.72 1.72
C ARG A 1159 13.43 -41.73 0.92
N ARG A 1160 13.25 -42.95 1.46
CA ARG A 1160 12.42 -43.98 0.82
C ARG A 1160 10.96 -43.54 0.73
N GLU A 1161 10.39 -43.07 1.82
CA GLU A 1161 8.98 -42.64 1.86
C GLU A 1161 8.73 -41.35 1.05
N LEU A 1162 9.66 -40.38 1.07
CA LEU A 1162 9.58 -39.18 0.23
C LEU A 1162 9.67 -39.50 -1.27
N SER A 1163 10.43 -40.52 -1.65
CA SER A 1163 10.49 -40.96 -3.05
C SER A 1163 9.14 -41.51 -3.53
N LEU A 1164 8.38 -42.19 -2.66
CA LEU A 1164 7.03 -42.65 -2.97
C LEU A 1164 6.06 -41.45 -3.06
N ALA A 1165 6.19 -40.47 -2.15
CA ALA A 1165 5.37 -39.26 -2.15
C ALA A 1165 5.58 -38.36 -3.40
N CYS A 1166 6.72 -38.43 -4.07
CA CYS A 1166 6.93 -37.75 -5.36
C CYS A 1166 5.94 -38.20 -6.46
N GLY A 1167 5.30 -39.37 -6.30
CA GLY A 1167 4.27 -39.91 -7.18
C GLY A 1167 2.83 -39.70 -6.69
N HIS A 1168 2.59 -38.85 -5.69
CA HIS A 1168 1.25 -38.65 -5.10
C HIS A 1168 0.20 -38.14 -6.11
N ALA A 1169 -1.07 -38.54 -5.97
CA ALA A 1169 -2.15 -38.13 -6.88
C ALA A 1169 -2.37 -36.59 -6.89
N VAL A 1170 -2.17 -35.95 -5.74
CA VAL A 1170 -2.31 -34.49 -5.55
C VAL A 1170 -1.06 -33.74 -6.02
N ARG A 1171 -1.22 -32.76 -6.93
CA ARG A 1171 -0.10 -32.00 -7.55
C ARG A 1171 0.76 -31.26 -6.52
N ASP A 1172 0.15 -30.59 -5.55
CA ASP A 1172 0.89 -29.80 -4.56
C ASP A 1172 1.72 -30.65 -3.61
N LEU A 1173 1.21 -31.82 -3.20
CA LEU A 1173 1.97 -32.77 -2.40
C LEU A 1173 3.19 -33.33 -3.14
N ARG A 1174 3.07 -33.58 -4.45
CA ARG A 1174 4.24 -33.95 -5.28
C ARG A 1174 5.30 -32.86 -5.30
N ARG A 1175 4.89 -31.59 -5.43
CA ARG A 1175 5.81 -30.44 -5.42
C ARG A 1175 6.56 -30.38 -4.07
N LEU A 1176 5.83 -30.45 -2.96
CA LEU A 1176 6.41 -30.40 -1.61
C LEU A 1176 7.29 -31.62 -1.31
N ALA A 1177 6.90 -32.83 -1.73
CA ALA A 1177 7.70 -34.03 -1.57
C ALA A 1177 9.04 -33.94 -2.30
N ARG A 1178 9.09 -33.36 -3.51
CA ARG A 1178 10.35 -33.10 -4.23
C ARG A 1178 11.25 -32.13 -3.48
N MET A 1179 10.68 -31.04 -2.95
CA MET A 1179 11.43 -30.06 -2.16
C MET A 1179 11.98 -30.66 -0.87
N ALA A 1180 11.14 -31.40 -0.12
CA ALA A 1180 11.57 -32.11 1.08
C ALA A 1180 12.66 -33.13 0.75
N ARG A 1181 12.49 -33.93 -0.31
CA ARG A 1181 13.50 -34.92 -0.72
C ARG A 1181 14.85 -34.28 -1.04
N ALA A 1182 14.86 -33.11 -1.70
CA ALA A 1182 16.10 -32.38 -1.97
C ALA A 1182 16.82 -32.02 -0.67
N ALA A 1183 16.10 -31.44 0.31
CA ALA A 1183 16.67 -31.09 1.62
C ALA A 1183 17.26 -32.29 2.38
N TRP A 1184 16.66 -33.48 2.24
CA TRP A 1184 17.16 -34.72 2.87
C TRP A 1184 18.29 -35.41 2.10
N THR A 1185 18.59 -34.99 0.87
CA THR A 1185 19.64 -35.62 0.03
C THR A 1185 21.03 -35.07 0.35
N GLU A 1186 21.11 -33.87 0.92
CA GLU A 1186 22.36 -33.17 1.24
C GLU A 1186 22.94 -33.54 2.62
N ILE A 1187 22.18 -34.27 3.45
CA ILE A 1187 22.61 -34.71 4.79
C ILE A 1187 23.57 -35.90 4.65
N LYS A 1188 24.78 -35.76 5.21
CA LYS A 1188 25.81 -36.80 5.24
C LYS A 1188 25.98 -37.40 6.63
#